data_AF-A0A6J3C5N6-F1
#
_entry.id   AF-A0A6J3C5N6-F1
#
_cell.length_a   1.000
_cell.length_b   1.000
_cell.length_c   1.000
_cell.angle_alpha   90.00
_cell.angle_beta   90.00
_cell.angle_gamma   90.00
#
_symmetry.space_group_name_H-M   'P 1'
#
loop_
_entity.id
_entity.type
_entity.pdbx_description
1 polymer ?
#
loop_
_entity_poly.entity_id
_entity_poly.type
_entity_poly.pdbx_seq_one_letter_code
_entity_poly.pdbx_strand_id
1 'polypeptide(L)'
;MLFLVLLCTLVGSISAIPPHLEDGLGSDFEYYNTNLDNPQYRLKDNVYPIEVFVDLDVYLKEAKFDGVVKILVEVREENITQIVLHQKVVRILSVDVLNSANQPVQLQVPNMFTTDDYYELLLINVANPLAIGQYTIIVNYLGQINTNPLDRGFYRGYYFYNDETHYYATTQFQPYHARKAFPCFDEPQFKSRYVISIVRDSNLSPSFSNMAINDSATNEVAPGRVRETFLPTPKISAYLIAFHVSDFVATNFSSTPTKPFQIISRQGATDQHAYAADIGRKISDVLDDYLAIDYYDMGQGQPMKNDHIALPDFPSGAMENWGMVNYREAYLLFDGNNTNISNKITIATIIAHELAHKWFGNLVTCFWWSNLWLNESFASFFEYFAAHKADPSLQLFDQFVVNYVHSALSADASPSVNSMNNSDVSNNPSITSHFSTTSYAKGASVLWTLENFVGPRTFRTALRYYLRSRAYEIGTPEDMYNAFKRATSEDLEFTRNFPDVDIGKVFDSWVQNPGSPVINVTLDTANGVITVEQVCNRAKNTIIIPTVFWMILYVHVRCDSDFPFWEFDEASIRISPTRNEDLVYRLPGNVVPLDYNIYLDLYFAERTDRPFSYDGRTNVIIQAVQENVTQVVLHANVDRINSVSLYASDASPFPLIATDPFTIDPQYHFLRINLLKSLVSGDNYTLIIDYSSTMNEGPMKRGIWRGWYTDEDNNMRIYATTHFQPYNARQAFPCWDEPLYKATFKLHISRPTNYSATFSNTGVETFELFEDRTVEHFKATPPMSTYLVTFLVSETFKVIASDSSFNPPIRIIARSNTEGLGDHALELAVGMTKFFDEYFDMPYESLHPNLYNDHVSSPDWASAGTENWGMVSYRELYMIIDPRETIMSVEHYATTLISHELAHKWFGNLVTCFWWSNTWINEGFASYFGYIAAHEVFPKYELDEHFNSRYLQTSLSTDSGGSQPMNYDVNTPSQITGHFGTISYSKGAAFLRMTVDIINPDTFQKTCKIFLENNRFQPVDQYDLYDAFAQAIAEDDSLREHSQFNFTEYYRVWVNEPGYPILNVDINHSSGEISLSQERFFLSPTASPTGQVYPIPITYSTKSDRRFRELKPIYMMSTEKAVLQKPANEEWVIFNHLQHGHYRVNYDDRTWDLIAEALLNEPDTIDHLNRAQVSLFLLFYFNYYHLNYR
;
A
#
# COMPACT_ATOMS: atom_id res chain seq x y z
N MET A 1 55.52 -37.55 -0.77
CA MET A 1 54.51 -37.59 -1.85
C MET A 1 54.01 -36.18 -2.07
N LEU A 2 54.78 -35.34 -2.80
CA LEU A 2 54.65 -33.88 -2.77
C LEU A 2 54.95 -33.25 -4.14
N PHE A 3 54.64 -33.99 -5.22
CA PHE A 3 55.10 -33.68 -6.58
C PHE A 3 54.06 -33.97 -7.69
N LEU A 4 52.83 -34.34 -7.32
CA LEU A 4 51.74 -34.68 -8.25
C LEU A 4 50.60 -33.65 -8.23
N VAL A 5 50.71 -32.60 -7.40
CA VAL A 5 49.75 -31.48 -7.30
C VAL A 5 50.06 -30.38 -8.35
N LEU A 6 51.15 -30.51 -9.11
CA LEU A 6 51.70 -29.42 -9.94
C LEU A 6 51.63 -29.65 -11.47
N LEU A 7 50.92 -30.68 -11.96
CA LEU A 7 51.01 -31.08 -13.39
C LEU A 7 49.68 -31.39 -14.09
N CYS A 8 48.52 -31.23 -13.43
CA CYS A 8 47.19 -31.36 -14.08
C CYS A 8 46.51 -30.01 -14.33
N THR A 9 47.25 -28.90 -14.15
CA THR A 9 46.85 -27.53 -14.52
C THR A 9 47.15 -27.20 -15.99
N LEU A 10 47.47 -28.20 -16.82
CA LEU A 10 47.70 -28.05 -18.26
C LEU A 10 47.04 -29.17 -19.07
N VAL A 11 46.52 -28.77 -20.24
CA VAL A 11 45.90 -29.60 -21.31
C VAL A 11 44.48 -30.09 -21.01
N GLY A 12 43.50 -29.19 -21.20
CA GLY A 12 42.07 -29.52 -21.21
C GLY A 12 41.19 -28.51 -21.98
N SER A 13 41.77 -27.55 -22.70
CA SER A 13 41.01 -26.52 -23.43
C SER A 13 40.33 -27.11 -24.67
N ILE A 14 39.00 -27.09 -24.72
CA ILE A 14 38.22 -27.19 -25.96
C ILE A 14 37.39 -25.92 -26.09
N SER A 15 37.75 -25.13 -27.09
CA SER A 15 37.18 -23.81 -27.35
C SER A 15 35.83 -23.90 -28.07
N ALA A 16 34.83 -23.18 -27.58
CA ALA A 16 33.71 -22.73 -28.41
C ALA A 16 34.13 -21.44 -29.12
N ILE A 17 34.75 -21.55 -30.31
CA ILE A 17 35.05 -20.40 -31.16
C ILE A 17 33.79 -20.04 -31.96
N PRO A 18 33.22 -18.83 -31.81
CA PRO A 18 32.20 -18.34 -32.75
C PRO A 18 32.86 -18.11 -34.12
N PRO A 19 32.22 -18.47 -35.25
CA PRO A 19 32.76 -18.16 -36.57
C PRO A 19 32.84 -16.63 -36.75
N HIS A 20 33.99 -16.14 -37.23
CA HIS A 20 34.28 -14.73 -37.42
C HIS A 20 33.11 -13.93 -38.02
N LEU A 21 32.54 -13.02 -37.21
CA LEU A 21 31.96 -11.79 -37.71
C LEU A 21 33.08 -10.75 -37.72
N GLU A 22 33.33 -10.18 -38.91
CA GLU A 22 34.47 -9.32 -39.18
C GLU A 22 34.45 -8.01 -38.38
N ASP A 23 35.64 -7.47 -38.12
CA ASP A 23 35.87 -6.19 -37.44
C ASP A 23 35.02 -5.05 -38.02
N GLY A 24 34.05 -4.54 -37.24
CA GLY A 24 33.36 -3.30 -37.63
C GLY A 24 31.95 -3.07 -37.09
N LEU A 25 31.77 -3.00 -35.77
CA LEU A 25 30.74 -2.13 -35.17
C LEU A 25 31.30 -1.49 -33.89
N GLY A 26 31.06 -0.19 -33.73
CA GLY A 26 31.52 0.59 -32.58
C GLY A 26 30.80 0.21 -31.29
N SER A 27 31.25 0.80 -30.18
CA SER A 27 30.59 0.75 -28.87
C SER A 27 29.35 1.65 -28.80
N ASP A 28 28.55 1.64 -29.87
CA ASP A 28 27.43 2.53 -30.10
C ASP A 28 26.16 1.90 -29.50
N PHE A 29 26.01 2.03 -28.18
CA PHE A 29 24.68 1.96 -27.57
C PHE A 29 23.82 3.06 -28.21
N GLU A 30 22.56 2.77 -28.56
CA GLU A 30 21.69 3.81 -29.12
C GLU A 30 21.56 4.96 -28.12
N TYR A 31 21.86 6.17 -28.59
CA TYR A 31 22.06 7.34 -27.73
C TYR A 31 20.71 7.96 -27.34
N TYR A 32 19.94 7.27 -26.48
CA TYR A 32 18.58 7.62 -26.03
C TYR A 32 18.45 8.95 -25.25
N ASN A 33 19.48 9.80 -25.29
CA ASN A 33 19.44 11.22 -24.90
C ASN A 33 18.68 12.11 -25.90
N THR A 34 18.29 11.58 -27.07
CA THR A 34 17.53 12.36 -28.05
C THR A 34 16.06 12.50 -27.62
N ASN A 35 15.63 13.75 -27.45
CA ASN A 35 14.21 14.10 -27.36
C ASN A 35 13.43 13.40 -28.49
N LEU A 36 12.42 12.61 -28.14
CA LEU A 36 11.56 11.91 -29.11
C LEU A 36 11.00 12.89 -30.15
N ASP A 37 11.05 12.53 -31.43
CA ASP A 37 10.79 13.36 -32.62
C ASP A 37 9.37 13.96 -32.76
N ASN A 38 8.54 13.92 -31.71
CA ASN A 38 7.28 14.64 -31.63
C ASN A 38 7.37 15.84 -30.66
N PRO A 39 7.87 17.01 -31.12
CA PRO A 39 8.17 18.17 -30.27
C PRO A 39 6.92 18.94 -29.77
N GLN A 40 5.74 18.31 -29.74
CA GLN A 40 4.48 18.97 -29.36
C GLN A 40 4.23 18.96 -27.84
N TYR A 41 4.74 17.95 -27.12
CA TYR A 41 4.62 17.83 -25.66
C TYR A 41 5.95 18.04 -24.90
N ARG A 42 7.08 18.19 -25.61
CA ARG A 42 8.43 18.30 -25.03
C ARG A 42 9.03 19.69 -25.23
N LEU A 43 9.67 20.24 -24.20
CA LEU A 43 10.49 21.44 -24.29
C LEU A 43 11.86 21.11 -24.90
N LYS A 44 12.50 22.12 -25.50
CA LYS A 44 13.88 22.05 -25.95
C LYS A 44 14.84 22.38 -24.81
N ASP A 45 16.03 21.82 -24.86
CA ASP A 45 17.14 22.03 -23.92
C ASP A 45 17.91 23.35 -24.14
N ASN A 46 17.51 24.13 -25.15
CA ASN A 46 18.14 25.38 -25.54
C ASN A 46 17.87 26.58 -24.61
N VAL A 47 16.86 26.46 -23.74
CA VAL A 47 16.65 27.34 -22.58
C VAL A 47 16.51 26.45 -21.35
N TYR A 48 17.35 26.64 -20.34
CA TYR A 48 17.46 25.74 -19.20
C TYR A 48 17.33 26.51 -17.87
N PRO A 49 16.53 26.06 -16.89
CA PRO A 49 16.36 26.77 -15.62
C PRO A 49 17.59 26.60 -14.70
N ILE A 50 17.98 27.68 -14.03
CA ILE A 50 19.05 27.70 -13.02
C ILE A 50 18.46 27.78 -11.61
N GLU A 51 17.60 28.77 -11.40
CA GLU A 51 16.98 29.07 -10.11
C GLU A 51 15.57 29.65 -10.33
N VAL A 52 14.60 29.19 -9.55
CA VAL A 52 13.19 29.57 -9.68
C VAL A 52 12.64 30.01 -8.33
N PHE A 53 12.13 31.24 -8.28
CA PHE A 53 11.41 31.76 -7.13
C PHE A 53 9.92 31.60 -7.43
N VAL A 54 9.20 30.88 -6.59
CA VAL A 54 7.73 30.70 -6.68
C VAL A 54 7.10 31.42 -5.50
N ASP A 55 6.40 32.53 -5.77
CA ASP A 55 5.65 33.29 -4.77
C ASP A 55 4.16 33.04 -4.96
N LEU A 56 3.48 32.65 -3.90
CA LEU A 56 2.09 32.21 -3.91
C LEU A 56 1.31 32.96 -2.84
N ASP A 57 0.43 33.87 -3.25
CA ASP A 57 -0.49 34.57 -2.37
C ASP A 57 -1.79 33.76 -2.25
N VAL A 58 -1.87 32.92 -1.22
CA VAL A 58 -2.83 31.81 -1.20
C VAL A 58 -4.15 32.25 -0.55
N TYR A 59 -5.22 32.28 -1.33
CA TYR A 59 -6.55 32.80 -0.94
C TYR A 59 -7.50 31.65 -0.82
N LEU A 60 -7.36 31.03 0.32
CA LEU A 60 -7.34 29.61 0.24
C LEU A 60 -8.73 29.13 0.69
N LYS A 61 -9.43 29.88 1.56
CA LYS A 61 -10.90 30.00 1.58
C LYS A 61 -11.54 29.98 0.19
N GLU A 62 -10.96 30.69 -0.76
CA GLU A 62 -11.54 30.90 -2.08
C GLU A 62 -11.10 29.88 -3.15
N ALA A 63 -10.37 28.81 -2.80
CA ALA A 63 -9.85 27.83 -3.77
C ALA A 63 -8.88 28.41 -4.81
N LYS A 64 -8.20 29.50 -4.50
CA LYS A 64 -7.41 30.25 -5.48
C LYS A 64 -6.09 30.73 -4.88
N PHE A 65 -5.21 31.17 -5.76
CA PHE A 65 -3.99 31.86 -5.39
C PHE A 65 -3.59 32.82 -6.50
N ASP A 66 -3.05 33.96 -6.10
CA ASP A 66 -2.43 34.90 -7.01
C ASP A 66 -0.93 34.60 -6.99
N GLY A 67 -0.34 34.35 -8.15
CA GLY A 67 0.99 33.74 -8.26
C GLY A 67 1.98 34.59 -9.04
N VAL A 68 3.23 34.61 -8.57
CA VAL A 68 4.37 35.19 -9.29
C VAL A 68 5.48 34.16 -9.34
N VAL A 69 5.85 33.72 -10.55
CA VAL A 69 7.02 32.86 -10.75
C VAL A 69 8.12 33.66 -11.46
N LYS A 70 9.32 33.63 -10.88
CA LYS A 70 10.53 34.26 -11.42
C LYS A 70 11.55 33.17 -11.72
N ILE A 71 11.83 32.93 -12.99
CA ILE A 71 12.71 31.88 -13.47
C ILE A 71 14.01 32.52 -14.01
N LEU A 72 15.13 32.31 -13.32
CA LEU A 72 16.45 32.56 -13.88
C LEU A 72 16.79 31.41 -14.83
N VAL A 73 16.98 31.71 -16.11
CA VAL A 73 17.30 30.74 -17.16
C VAL A 73 18.65 31.02 -17.81
N GLU A 74 19.29 29.96 -18.29
CA GLU A 74 20.40 29.99 -19.23
C GLU A 74 19.87 29.76 -20.65
N VAL A 75 20.07 30.72 -21.54
CA VAL A 75 19.89 30.53 -22.99
C VAL A 75 21.20 29.96 -23.54
N ARG A 76 21.15 28.76 -24.10
CA ARG A 76 22.32 27.97 -24.54
C ARG A 76 22.59 28.02 -26.05
N GLU A 77 21.58 28.37 -26.85
CA GLU A 77 21.71 28.58 -28.29
C GLU A 77 21.60 30.08 -28.65
N GLU A 78 22.22 30.49 -29.76
CA GLU A 78 21.95 31.80 -30.35
C GLU A 78 20.63 31.79 -31.14
N ASN A 79 20.04 32.98 -31.32
CA ASN A 79 18.86 33.23 -32.17
C ASN A 79 17.52 32.67 -31.62
N ILE A 80 17.40 32.47 -30.31
CA ILE A 80 16.12 32.12 -29.68
C ILE A 80 15.11 33.26 -29.82
N THR A 81 14.06 33.05 -30.62
CA THR A 81 12.96 33.99 -30.85
C THR A 81 11.74 33.75 -29.95
N GLN A 82 11.68 32.61 -29.28
CA GLN A 82 10.58 32.20 -28.42
C GLN A 82 11.11 31.34 -27.27
N ILE A 83 10.69 31.65 -26.04
CA ILE A 83 10.90 30.78 -24.87
C ILE A 83 9.59 30.00 -24.65
N VAL A 84 9.69 28.70 -24.38
CA VAL A 84 8.53 27.83 -24.14
C VAL A 84 8.61 27.25 -22.74
N LEU A 85 7.50 27.29 -22.00
CA LEU A 85 7.32 26.70 -20.67
C LEU A 85 6.05 25.85 -20.67
N HIS A 86 5.93 24.92 -19.73
CA HIS A 86 4.68 24.21 -19.45
C HIS A 86 3.78 25.05 -18.52
N GLN A 87 2.47 25.13 -18.79
CA GLN A 87 1.49 25.83 -17.95
C GLN A 87 0.10 25.19 -18.03
N LYS A 88 -0.62 25.14 -16.90
CA LYS A 88 -2.06 24.88 -16.83
C LYS A 88 -2.74 25.64 -15.69
N VAL A 89 -2.37 26.91 -15.53
CA VAL A 89 -2.96 27.82 -14.54
C VAL A 89 -4.18 28.54 -15.12
N VAL A 90 -5.06 29.10 -14.28
CA VAL A 90 -6.34 29.70 -14.72
C VAL A 90 -6.13 30.82 -15.73
N ARG A 91 -5.12 31.68 -15.49
CA ARG A 91 -4.84 32.81 -16.40
C ARG A 91 -3.46 33.42 -16.19
N ILE A 92 -2.70 33.58 -17.28
CA ILE A 92 -1.52 34.45 -17.31
C ILE A 92 -1.96 35.93 -17.38
N LEU A 93 -1.41 36.79 -16.52
CA LEU A 93 -1.71 38.22 -16.43
C LEU A 93 -0.65 39.08 -17.14
N SER A 94 0.63 38.85 -16.85
CA SER A 94 1.76 39.45 -17.55
C SER A 94 2.93 38.48 -17.65
N VAL A 95 3.77 38.72 -18.65
CA VAL A 95 5.09 38.11 -18.79
C VAL A 95 6.09 39.22 -19.06
N ASP A 96 7.14 39.26 -18.26
CA ASP A 96 8.26 40.20 -18.39
C ASP A 96 9.56 39.39 -18.48
N VAL A 97 10.52 39.84 -19.29
CA VAL A 97 11.84 39.19 -19.41
C VAL A 97 12.92 40.25 -19.19
N LEU A 98 13.87 39.97 -18.29
CA LEU A 98 15.02 40.82 -17.98
C LEU A 98 16.32 40.15 -18.42
N ASN A 99 17.28 40.93 -18.91
CA ASN A 99 18.65 40.46 -19.14
C ASN A 99 19.45 40.41 -17.82
N SER A 100 20.67 39.88 -17.87
CA SER A 100 21.61 39.80 -16.73
C SER A 100 22.00 41.16 -16.10
N ALA A 101 21.67 42.29 -16.73
CA ALA A 101 21.82 43.64 -16.17
C ALA A 101 20.51 44.18 -15.55
N ASN A 102 19.51 43.32 -15.32
CA ASN A 102 18.14 43.65 -14.89
C ASN A 102 17.40 44.64 -15.82
N GLN A 103 17.79 44.73 -17.10
CA GLN A 103 17.11 45.59 -18.08
C GLN A 103 16.03 44.80 -18.84
N PRO A 104 14.84 45.38 -19.09
CA PRO A 104 13.79 44.70 -19.85
C PRO A 104 14.20 44.37 -21.28
N VAL A 105 13.98 43.11 -21.66
CA VAL A 105 14.02 42.63 -23.04
C VAL A 105 12.72 43.03 -23.73
N GLN A 106 12.81 43.53 -24.96
CA GLN A 106 11.63 43.86 -25.77
C GLN A 106 10.89 42.58 -26.19
N LEU A 107 9.62 42.44 -25.80
CA LEU A 107 8.72 41.38 -26.25
C LEU A 107 7.94 41.79 -27.50
N GLN A 108 7.46 40.82 -28.27
CA GLN A 108 6.78 41.07 -29.56
C GLN A 108 5.36 41.59 -29.34
N VAL A 109 5.12 42.89 -29.55
CA VAL A 109 3.78 43.50 -29.45
C VAL A 109 2.98 43.26 -30.75
N PRO A 110 1.69 42.88 -30.70
CA PRO A 110 0.85 42.69 -29.51
C PRO A 110 0.94 41.30 -28.86
N ASN A 111 1.53 40.30 -29.53
CA ASN A 111 1.53 38.90 -29.11
C ASN A 111 2.71 38.57 -28.17
N MET A 112 2.85 39.28 -27.05
CA MET A 112 4.03 39.17 -26.17
C MET A 112 4.19 37.76 -25.57
N PHE A 113 3.06 37.09 -25.34
CA PHE A 113 2.99 35.66 -25.07
C PHE A 113 1.70 35.08 -25.65
N THR A 114 1.64 33.75 -25.79
CA THR A 114 0.43 32.97 -26.13
C THR A 114 0.41 31.68 -25.31
N THR A 115 -0.78 31.16 -25.02
CA THR A 115 -0.96 29.88 -24.31
C THR A 115 -1.60 28.83 -25.22
N ASP A 116 -1.19 27.58 -25.07
CA ASP A 116 -1.85 26.42 -25.67
C ASP A 116 -2.47 25.55 -24.56
N ASP A 117 -3.79 25.39 -24.59
CA ASP A 117 -4.54 24.66 -23.57
C ASP A 117 -4.56 23.14 -23.77
N TYR A 118 -4.16 22.64 -24.95
CA TYR A 118 -4.17 21.22 -25.31
C TYR A 118 -2.81 20.56 -25.08
N TYR A 119 -1.72 21.27 -25.42
CA TYR A 119 -0.35 20.87 -25.10
C TYR A 119 0.13 21.39 -23.73
N GLU A 120 -0.67 22.24 -23.07
CA GLU A 120 -0.40 22.82 -21.75
C GLU A 120 0.90 23.66 -21.74
N LEU A 121 1.00 24.61 -22.69
CA LEU A 121 2.19 25.43 -22.96
C LEU A 121 1.98 26.94 -22.78
N LEU A 122 3.05 27.65 -22.41
CA LEU A 122 3.22 29.10 -22.46
C LEU A 122 4.37 29.43 -23.42
N LEU A 123 4.08 30.19 -24.47
CA LEU A 123 5.03 30.59 -25.51
C LEU A 123 5.27 32.09 -25.41
N ILE A 124 6.51 32.50 -25.07
CA ILE A 124 6.91 33.88 -24.79
C ILE A 124 7.71 34.40 -25.98
N ASN A 125 7.21 35.44 -26.67
CA ASN A 125 7.74 35.87 -27.97
C ASN A 125 8.62 37.12 -27.80
N VAL A 126 9.93 37.00 -28.10
CA VAL A 126 10.87 38.13 -28.01
C VAL A 126 10.93 38.91 -29.33
N ALA A 127 11.03 40.24 -29.26
CA ALA A 127 11.01 41.10 -30.46
C ALA A 127 12.32 41.06 -31.26
N ASN A 128 13.43 40.70 -30.60
CA ASN A 128 14.73 40.41 -31.23
C ASN A 128 15.22 39.07 -30.68
N PRO A 129 15.95 38.26 -31.46
CA PRO A 129 16.45 36.98 -30.98
C PRO A 129 17.41 37.15 -29.80
N LEU A 130 17.34 36.24 -28.83
CA LEU A 130 18.25 36.24 -27.68
C LEU A 130 19.65 35.76 -28.07
N ALA A 131 20.64 36.28 -27.34
CA ALA A 131 22.01 35.79 -27.36
C ALA A 131 22.20 34.76 -26.24
N ILE A 132 23.27 33.96 -26.33
CA ILE A 132 23.67 33.05 -25.25
C ILE A 132 23.94 33.86 -23.97
N GLY A 133 23.35 33.46 -22.85
CA GLY A 133 23.48 34.16 -21.58
C GLY A 133 22.33 33.93 -20.60
N GLN A 134 22.39 34.61 -19.46
CA GLN A 134 21.38 34.50 -18.41
C GLN A 134 20.28 35.56 -18.53
N TYR A 135 19.03 35.12 -18.38
CA TYR A 135 17.83 35.94 -18.41
C TYR A 135 16.92 35.59 -17.25
N THR A 136 16.15 36.56 -16.76
CA THR A 136 15.09 36.33 -15.76
C THR A 136 13.73 36.47 -16.45
N ILE A 137 12.94 35.41 -16.46
CA ILE A 137 11.52 35.45 -16.84
C ILE A 137 10.72 35.74 -15.56
N ILE A 138 9.74 36.64 -15.63
CA ILE A 138 8.79 36.90 -14.55
C ILE A 138 7.39 36.70 -15.14
N VAL A 139 6.59 35.83 -14.53
CA VAL A 139 5.20 35.58 -14.94
C VAL A 139 4.29 35.85 -13.75
N ASN A 140 3.37 36.80 -13.92
CA ASN A 140 2.27 37.05 -13.00
C ASN A 140 1.04 36.30 -13.52
N TYR A 141 0.38 35.52 -12.67
CA TYR A 141 -0.74 34.66 -13.08
C TYR A 141 -1.75 34.45 -11.94
N LEU A 142 -2.94 33.99 -12.31
CA LEU A 142 -3.97 33.51 -11.39
C LEU A 142 -4.01 31.99 -11.46
N GLY A 143 -4.03 31.35 -10.31
CA GLY A 143 -4.17 29.92 -10.17
C GLY A 143 -5.46 29.53 -9.43
N GLN A 144 -5.98 28.35 -9.77
CA GLN A 144 -7.03 27.69 -9.01
C GLN A 144 -6.42 26.46 -8.37
N ILE A 145 -6.87 26.21 -7.15
CA ILE A 145 -6.45 25.12 -6.32
C ILE A 145 -7.60 24.10 -6.50
N ASN A 146 -7.38 23.05 -7.31
CA ASN A 146 -8.45 22.17 -7.84
C ASN A 146 -9.23 21.47 -6.72
N THR A 147 -10.57 21.57 -6.64
CA THR A 147 -11.31 21.02 -5.48
C THR A 147 -11.50 19.49 -5.45
N ASN A 148 -10.76 18.74 -6.27
CA ASN A 148 -10.84 17.29 -6.39
C ASN A 148 -9.42 16.69 -6.32
N PRO A 149 -9.17 15.70 -5.44
CA PRO A 149 -7.90 14.99 -5.37
C PRO A 149 -7.37 14.49 -6.70
N LEU A 150 -8.26 13.89 -7.48
CA LEU A 150 -7.91 13.08 -8.64
C LEU A 150 -7.36 13.93 -9.79
N ASP A 151 -7.55 15.25 -9.72
CA ASP A 151 -7.03 16.20 -10.69
C ASP A 151 -5.54 16.53 -10.47
N ARG A 152 -4.96 16.26 -9.29
CA ARG A 152 -3.54 16.54 -8.95
C ARG A 152 -3.16 18.03 -9.16
N GLY A 153 -1.87 18.39 -9.13
CA GLY A 153 -1.38 19.77 -9.34
C GLY A 153 -1.03 20.49 -8.05
N PHE A 154 -1.52 21.73 -7.86
CA PHE A 154 -1.75 22.34 -6.52
C PHE A 154 -3.29 22.44 -6.31
N TYR A 155 -3.84 21.81 -5.26
CA TYR A 155 -5.26 21.41 -5.22
C TYR A 155 -5.87 21.44 -3.80
N ARG A 156 -7.22 21.34 -3.70
CA ARG A 156 -8.19 21.63 -2.59
C ARG A 156 -9.16 20.46 -2.08
N GLY A 157 -9.30 20.12 -0.77
CA GLY A 157 -10.12 19.04 -0.07
C GLY A 157 -10.42 19.31 1.44
N TYR A 158 -10.94 18.41 2.33
CA TYR A 158 -11.41 18.87 3.68
C TYR A 158 -11.45 17.99 5.00
N TYR A 159 -12.18 18.32 6.12
CA TYR A 159 -12.10 17.67 7.48
C TYR A 159 -13.24 17.78 8.61
N PHE A 160 -13.34 16.86 9.66
CA PHE A 160 -13.92 16.99 11.08
C PHE A 160 -13.02 16.40 12.27
N TYR A 161 -12.96 17.10 13.43
CA TYR A 161 -12.18 16.86 14.71
C TYR A 161 -12.76 17.52 15.98
N ASN A 162 -13.55 18.55 15.85
CA ASN A 162 -14.56 18.96 16.84
C ASN A 162 -15.79 19.27 15.98
N ASP A 163 -15.78 18.84 14.71
CA ASP A 163 -16.74 19.18 13.69
C ASP A 163 -17.02 20.70 13.59
N GLU A 164 -16.02 21.60 13.53
CA GLU A 164 -15.92 22.57 12.44
C GLU A 164 -15.28 21.82 11.28
N THR A 165 -15.09 22.56 10.20
CA THR A 165 -14.59 22.12 8.94
C THR A 165 -13.92 23.36 8.36
N HIS A 166 -12.80 23.71 8.99
CA HIS A 166 -12.05 24.98 8.86
C HIS A 166 -10.82 25.11 7.90
N TYR A 167 -9.91 25.15 6.86
CA TYR A 167 -9.63 24.60 5.49
C TYR A 167 -8.02 24.66 5.19
N TYR A 168 -7.25 24.15 4.15
CA TYR A 168 -5.79 24.45 3.76
C TYR A 168 -5.19 24.29 2.28
N ALA A 169 -3.90 23.92 1.93
CA ALA A 169 -3.35 23.69 0.52
C ALA A 169 -2.01 22.89 0.25
N THR A 170 -1.86 22.17 -0.90
CA THR A 170 -0.66 21.33 -1.25
C THR A 170 -0.53 20.77 -2.72
N THR A 171 0.54 20.00 -3.02
CA THR A 171 1.17 19.75 -4.34
C THR A 171 1.50 18.29 -4.78
N GLN A 172 0.71 17.67 -5.66
CA GLN A 172 1.04 16.41 -6.36
C GLN A 172 1.44 16.74 -7.78
N PHE A 173 2.74 16.81 -8.03
CA PHE A 173 3.29 17.21 -9.31
C PHE A 173 3.71 16.06 -10.24
N GLN A 174 3.79 14.80 -9.78
CA GLN A 174 4.09 13.66 -10.64
C GLN A 174 2.87 13.20 -11.46
N PRO A 175 3.04 12.96 -12.78
CA PRO A 175 4.29 13.05 -13.57
C PRO A 175 4.47 14.35 -14.39
N TYR A 176 3.50 15.26 -14.42
CA TYR A 176 3.57 16.50 -15.20
C TYR A 176 2.55 17.55 -14.70
N HIS A 177 2.43 17.72 -13.39
CA HIS A 177 1.39 18.55 -12.78
C HIS A 177 1.91 19.77 -12.01
N ALA A 178 3.22 20.02 -11.95
CA ALA A 178 3.76 21.29 -11.43
C ALA A 178 3.22 22.49 -12.23
N ARG A 179 3.01 22.29 -13.54
CA ARG A 179 2.39 23.28 -14.46
C ARG A 179 1.01 23.77 -14.02
N LYS A 180 0.26 22.98 -13.22
CA LYS A 180 -1.05 23.38 -12.66
C LYS A 180 -0.90 24.37 -11.49
N ALA A 181 0.26 24.38 -10.84
CA ALA A 181 0.59 25.32 -9.78
C ALA A 181 1.24 26.59 -10.34
N PHE A 182 2.26 26.46 -11.19
CA PHE A 182 2.98 27.61 -11.75
C PHE A 182 3.59 27.29 -13.13
N PRO A 183 3.69 28.25 -14.05
CA PRO A 183 4.39 28.06 -15.31
C PRO A 183 5.86 27.67 -15.11
N CYS A 184 6.32 26.55 -15.68
CA CYS A 184 7.64 25.99 -15.39
C CYS A 184 8.17 25.01 -16.44
N PHE A 185 9.39 24.51 -16.24
CA PHE A 185 9.98 23.41 -16.99
C PHE A 185 9.58 22.06 -16.36
N ASP A 186 8.31 21.68 -16.56
CA ASP A 186 7.67 20.50 -15.94
C ASP A 186 8.00 19.17 -16.65
N GLU A 187 9.28 18.80 -16.66
CA GLU A 187 9.81 17.50 -17.13
C GLU A 187 10.99 17.03 -16.24
N PRO A 188 11.24 15.71 -16.09
CA PRO A 188 12.34 15.18 -15.27
C PRO A 188 13.72 15.78 -15.59
N GLN A 189 14.02 16.02 -16.87
CA GLN A 189 15.32 16.52 -17.32
C GLN A 189 15.71 17.93 -16.80
N PHE A 190 14.73 18.77 -16.45
CA PHE A 190 15.00 20.17 -16.09
C PHE A 190 15.15 20.35 -14.57
N LYS A 191 16.39 20.17 -14.10
CA LYS A 191 16.74 20.35 -12.67
C LYS A 191 17.19 21.78 -12.38
N SER A 192 16.57 22.40 -11.37
CA SER A 192 16.81 23.79 -10.92
C SER A 192 16.82 23.88 -9.40
N ARG A 193 17.40 24.94 -8.83
CA ARG A 193 17.09 25.32 -7.44
C ARG A 193 15.73 26.02 -7.38
N TYR A 194 15.03 25.85 -6.27
CA TYR A 194 13.75 26.51 -6.01
C TYR A 194 13.79 27.27 -4.69
N VAL A 195 13.22 28.47 -4.68
CA VAL A 195 12.93 29.26 -3.48
C VAL A 195 11.43 29.46 -3.44
N ILE A 196 10.77 28.72 -2.54
CA ILE A 196 9.32 28.83 -2.36
C ILE A 196 9.02 29.97 -1.39
N SER A 197 7.96 30.72 -1.67
CA SER A 197 7.35 31.69 -0.78
C SER A 197 5.85 31.50 -0.76
N ILE A 198 5.28 31.44 0.44
CA ILE A 198 3.85 31.30 0.66
C ILE A 198 3.40 32.51 1.48
N VAL A 199 2.43 33.28 0.97
CA VAL A 199 1.59 34.14 1.82
C VAL A 199 0.40 33.31 2.26
N ARG A 200 0.29 33.18 3.57
CA ARG A 200 -0.82 32.59 4.29
C ARG A 200 -1.26 33.55 5.39
N ASP A 201 -2.05 33.11 6.34
CA ASP A 201 -2.50 33.93 7.46
C ASP A 201 -1.88 33.53 8.81
N SER A 202 -1.66 34.49 9.70
CA SER A 202 -0.71 34.45 10.84
C SER A 202 -1.23 33.74 12.11
N ASN A 203 -1.96 32.66 11.91
CA ASN A 203 -2.73 31.87 12.89
C ASN A 203 -2.82 30.40 12.52
N LEU A 204 -2.67 30.09 11.24
CA LEU A 204 -1.82 28.98 10.89
C LEU A 204 -0.51 29.15 11.74
N SER A 205 -0.07 28.13 12.48
CA SER A 205 1.37 27.80 12.63
C SER A 205 2.12 27.82 11.27
N PRO A 206 3.41 27.44 11.18
CA PRO A 206 4.16 27.61 9.94
C PRO A 206 3.77 26.70 8.76
N SER A 207 3.87 27.25 7.55
CA SER A 207 3.81 26.48 6.31
C SER A 207 5.00 25.53 6.24
N PHE A 208 4.91 24.51 5.40
CA PHE A 208 6.06 23.65 5.12
C PHE A 208 6.35 23.57 3.62
N SER A 209 7.57 23.18 3.29
CA SER A 209 8.06 22.95 1.93
C SER A 209 9.27 22.02 1.99
N ASN A 210 9.86 21.64 0.85
CA ASN A 210 11.11 20.87 0.72
C ASN A 210 12.21 21.24 1.75
N MET A 211 12.32 22.54 2.11
CA MET A 211 13.35 23.07 3.01
C MET A 211 12.76 23.72 4.27
N ALA A 212 13.60 24.07 5.24
CA ALA A 212 13.18 24.81 6.43
C ALA A 212 12.80 26.27 6.07
N ILE A 213 11.96 26.89 6.90
CA ILE A 213 11.66 28.32 6.80
C ILE A 213 12.92 29.13 7.12
N ASN A 214 13.12 30.22 6.39
CA ASN A 214 14.07 31.26 6.75
C ASN A 214 13.34 32.29 7.63
N ASP A 215 13.43 32.16 8.95
CA ASP A 215 12.78 33.05 9.93
C ASP A 215 13.10 34.54 9.65
N SER A 216 14.33 34.84 9.20
CA SER A 216 14.77 36.21 8.88
C SER A 216 14.11 36.82 7.63
N ALA A 217 13.42 35.99 6.84
CA ALA A 217 12.65 36.36 5.65
C ALA A 217 11.15 36.01 5.79
N THR A 218 10.67 35.86 7.03
CA THR A 218 9.26 35.73 7.37
C THR A 218 8.73 37.07 7.89
N ASN A 219 7.63 37.57 7.31
CA ASN A 219 7.06 38.86 7.72
C ASN A 219 5.55 38.94 7.50
N GLU A 220 4.86 39.72 8.36
CA GLU A 220 3.49 40.15 8.10
C GLU A 220 3.50 41.09 6.87
N VAL A 221 2.63 40.82 5.88
CA VAL A 221 2.51 41.58 4.62
C VAL A 221 1.24 42.42 4.55
N ALA A 222 0.19 41.99 5.25
CA ALA A 222 -1.04 42.73 5.51
C ALA A 222 -1.61 42.26 6.86
N PRO A 223 -2.52 43.01 7.52
CA PRO A 223 -3.04 42.63 8.84
C PRO A 223 -3.63 41.20 8.85
N GLY A 224 -2.98 40.30 9.58
CA GLY A 224 -3.34 38.88 9.65
C GLY A 224 -2.74 37.98 8.56
N ARG A 225 -2.05 38.53 7.55
CA ARG A 225 -1.36 37.79 6.47
C ARG A 225 0.15 37.73 6.70
N VAL A 226 0.72 36.54 6.84
CA VAL A 226 2.17 36.31 6.98
C VAL A 226 2.71 35.62 5.74
N ARG A 227 3.80 36.18 5.21
CA ARG A 227 4.60 35.59 4.14
C ARG A 227 5.79 34.85 4.73
N GLU A 228 5.94 33.59 4.38
CA GLU A 228 7.05 32.72 4.76
C GLU A 228 7.90 32.44 3.53
N THR A 229 9.22 32.57 3.68
CA THR A 229 10.19 32.23 2.62
C THR A 229 10.99 31.02 3.08
N PHE A 230 11.03 29.97 2.28
CA PHE A 230 11.84 28.78 2.57
C PHE A 230 13.29 28.95 2.11
N LEU A 231 14.22 28.21 2.72
CA LEU A 231 15.60 28.14 2.24
C LEU A 231 15.65 27.52 0.82
N PRO A 232 16.65 27.87 -0.02
CA PRO A 232 16.74 27.32 -1.37
C PRO A 232 16.94 25.79 -1.37
N THR A 233 16.19 25.07 -2.22
CA THR A 233 16.37 23.63 -2.43
C THR A 233 17.76 23.32 -3.01
N PRO A 234 18.23 22.06 -2.94
CA PRO A 234 19.21 21.54 -3.92
C PRO A 234 18.66 21.62 -5.36
N LYS A 235 19.45 21.28 -6.38
CA LYS A 235 18.94 21.12 -7.75
C LYS A 235 17.94 19.96 -7.81
N ILE A 236 16.66 20.25 -8.04
CA ILE A 236 15.56 19.27 -8.15
C ILE A 236 14.76 19.50 -9.44
N SER A 237 14.05 18.49 -9.93
CA SER A 237 13.10 18.64 -11.04
C SER A 237 11.77 19.21 -10.54
N ALA A 238 10.99 19.87 -11.41
CA ALA A 238 9.77 20.55 -11.00
C ALA A 238 8.74 19.62 -10.30
N TYR A 239 8.68 18.36 -10.71
CA TYR A 239 7.77 17.36 -10.12
C TYR A 239 8.11 16.99 -8.66
N LEU A 240 9.33 17.29 -8.20
CA LEU A 240 9.81 17.04 -6.83
C LEU A 240 9.58 18.20 -5.86
N ILE A 241 9.10 19.34 -6.34
CA ILE A 241 8.73 20.46 -5.46
C ILE A 241 7.51 20.05 -4.67
N ALA A 242 7.58 20.26 -3.36
CA ALA A 242 6.42 20.19 -2.51
C ALA A 242 6.38 21.37 -1.55
N PHE A 243 5.18 21.90 -1.37
CA PHE A 243 4.93 23.00 -0.48
C PHE A 243 3.50 22.97 0.01
N HIS A 244 3.32 23.65 1.12
CA HIS A 244 2.34 23.18 2.03
C HIS A 244 1.79 24.28 2.92
N VAL A 245 0.58 24.74 2.62
CA VAL A 245 0.05 25.98 3.19
C VAL A 245 -0.67 25.63 4.48
N SER A 246 0.01 25.96 5.56
CA SER A 246 0.09 25.01 6.65
C SER A 246 0.48 25.59 7.97
N ASP A 247 0.29 24.72 8.95
CA ASP A 247 0.45 24.88 10.38
C ASP A 247 0.36 23.58 11.17
N PHE A 248 0.28 22.43 10.49
CA PHE A 248 0.20 21.10 11.09
C PHE A 248 1.20 21.00 12.20
N VAL A 249 0.82 20.45 13.36
CA VAL A 249 1.82 20.37 14.40
C VAL A 249 2.84 19.30 14.05
N ALA A 250 4.10 19.66 14.27
CA ALA A 250 5.17 18.72 14.21
C ALA A 250 5.15 17.79 15.44
N THR A 251 5.83 16.67 15.27
CA THR A 251 6.37 15.80 16.31
C THR A 251 7.08 16.60 17.38
N ASN A 252 7.16 16.01 18.56
CA ASN A 252 8.25 16.27 19.49
C ASN A 252 9.14 15.02 19.75
N PHE A 253 9.01 13.94 18.96
CA PHE A 253 9.69 12.66 19.25
C PHE A 253 11.19 12.62 18.94
N SER A 254 11.67 13.32 17.90
CA SER A 254 13.10 13.36 17.61
C SER A 254 13.48 14.50 16.67
N SER A 255 14.35 15.39 17.13
CA SER A 255 15.57 15.61 16.36
C SER A 255 16.75 15.92 17.27
N THR A 256 17.91 15.34 16.96
CA THR A 256 19.14 16.04 17.28
C THR A 256 19.18 17.28 16.37
N PRO A 257 19.63 18.47 16.84
CA PRO A 257 19.57 19.70 16.04
C PRO A 257 20.31 19.68 14.70
N THR A 258 21.01 18.59 14.39
CA THR A 258 21.79 18.33 13.17
C THR A 258 21.11 17.38 12.18
N LYS A 259 20.12 16.58 12.60
CA LYS A 259 19.33 15.70 11.72
C LYS A 259 17.83 15.93 11.99
N PRO A 260 17.26 17.08 11.56
CA PRO A 260 15.84 17.37 11.74
C PRO A 260 14.99 16.36 10.98
N PHE A 261 14.14 15.66 11.72
CA PHE A 261 13.22 14.66 11.18
C PHE A 261 11.86 14.88 11.85
N GLN A 262 10.89 15.40 11.11
CA GLN A 262 9.61 15.77 11.68
C GLN A 262 8.45 15.09 10.97
N ILE A 263 7.78 14.21 11.69
CA ILE A 263 6.39 13.88 11.45
C ILE A 263 5.58 15.15 11.68
N ILE A 264 4.84 15.64 10.70
CA ILE A 264 4.11 16.92 10.77
C ILE A 264 2.72 16.63 10.27
N SER A 265 1.61 16.94 10.95
CA SER A 265 0.33 16.45 10.40
C SER A 265 -1.00 16.94 11.03
N ARG A 266 -2.11 16.14 10.96
CA ARG A 266 -3.23 16.16 11.95
C ARG A 266 -3.09 15.91 13.44
N GLN A 267 -3.61 16.88 14.19
CA GLN A 267 -4.02 16.81 15.59
C GLN A 267 -4.92 15.64 16.04
N GLY A 268 -4.46 14.91 17.06
CA GLY A 268 -4.99 13.66 17.62
C GLY A 268 -4.14 12.39 17.55
N ALA A 269 -3.05 12.38 16.78
CA ALA A 269 -2.13 11.27 16.47
C ALA A 269 -0.58 11.44 16.64
N THR A 270 0.01 11.59 17.82
CA THR A 270 1.48 11.75 18.10
C THR A 270 1.89 10.68 19.10
N ASP A 271 0.96 10.25 19.95
CA ASP A 271 0.83 8.83 20.28
C ASP A 271 1.20 7.96 19.04
N GLN A 272 0.61 8.26 17.88
CA GLN A 272 0.98 7.71 16.57
C GLN A 272 2.35 8.06 15.99
N HIS A 273 2.97 9.18 16.38
CA HIS A 273 4.24 9.59 15.77
C HIS A 273 5.37 8.64 16.13
N ALA A 274 5.27 8.00 17.29
CA ALA A 274 6.39 7.38 18.00
C ALA A 274 7.13 6.31 17.20
N TYR A 275 6.41 5.30 16.72
CA TYR A 275 6.99 4.18 15.95
C TYR A 275 7.67 4.69 14.71
N ALA A 276 6.94 5.54 14.02
CA ALA A 276 7.30 6.15 12.78
C ALA A 276 8.19 7.38 12.98
N ALA A 277 8.82 7.50 14.16
CA ALA A 277 9.93 8.39 14.45
C ALA A 277 11.21 7.59 14.84
N ASP A 278 11.08 6.35 15.36
CA ASP A 278 12.22 5.67 16.00
C ASP A 278 13.17 4.98 15.04
N ILE A 279 12.91 3.70 14.70
CA ILE A 279 13.94 2.87 14.08
C ILE A 279 14.17 3.39 12.66
N GLY A 280 13.17 4.05 12.10
CA GLY A 280 13.09 5.50 11.92
C GLY A 280 14.23 6.39 11.43
N ARG A 281 14.86 7.19 12.28
CA ARG A 281 16.04 7.96 11.81
C ARG A 281 17.25 7.03 11.78
N LYS A 282 17.14 5.96 10.96
CA LYS A 282 18.14 4.91 10.77
C LYS A 282 18.15 4.19 9.37
N ILE A 283 17.20 4.37 8.42
CA ILE A 283 17.42 4.16 6.94
C ILE A 283 17.94 5.45 6.33
N SER A 284 17.73 6.62 6.96
CA SER A 284 18.73 7.68 6.85
C SER A 284 20.09 7.03 7.11
N ASP A 285 20.33 6.55 8.32
CA ASP A 285 21.61 5.91 8.64
C ASP A 285 21.97 4.71 7.72
N VAL A 286 21.03 3.89 7.24
CA VAL A 286 21.32 2.68 6.45
C VAL A 286 21.48 2.90 4.94
N LEU A 287 20.76 3.83 4.33
CA LEU A 287 21.05 4.27 2.95
C LEU A 287 22.23 5.24 2.96
N ASP A 288 22.37 6.10 3.98
CA ASP A 288 23.59 6.89 4.26
C ASP A 288 24.80 5.94 4.31
N ASP A 289 24.75 4.85 5.08
CA ASP A 289 25.83 3.85 5.19
C ASP A 289 25.98 2.98 3.93
N TYR A 290 24.89 2.46 3.36
CA TYR A 290 24.95 1.54 2.22
C TYR A 290 25.38 2.26 0.94
N LEU A 291 24.87 3.47 0.68
CA LEU A 291 25.24 4.29 -0.47
C LEU A 291 26.42 5.25 -0.17
N ALA A 292 26.84 5.38 1.09
CA ALA A 292 27.96 6.20 1.54
C ALA A 292 27.85 7.68 1.07
N ILE A 293 26.65 8.24 1.20
CA ILE A 293 26.29 9.64 0.93
C ILE A 293 25.22 9.99 1.97
N ASP A 294 25.56 10.83 2.96
CA ASP A 294 24.60 11.24 4.02
C ASP A 294 23.53 12.16 3.43
N TYR A 295 22.26 11.83 3.68
CA TYR A 295 21.10 12.60 3.25
C TYR A 295 21.15 14.06 3.73
N TYR A 296 21.66 14.32 4.94
CA TYR A 296 21.62 15.64 5.54
C TYR A 296 22.62 16.63 4.93
N ASP A 297 23.70 16.10 4.31
CA ASP A 297 24.66 16.88 3.51
C ASP A 297 24.14 17.24 2.11
N MET A 298 22.99 16.70 1.68
CA MET A 298 22.51 16.87 0.30
C MET A 298 21.97 18.27 -0.05
N GLY A 299 21.79 19.16 0.92
CA GLY A 299 21.14 20.47 0.71
C GLY A 299 22.00 21.50 -0.02
N GLN A 300 23.15 21.10 -0.56
CA GLN A 300 24.09 21.93 -1.32
C GLN A 300 24.39 23.28 -0.64
N GLY A 301 24.73 23.24 0.65
CA GLY A 301 25.02 24.43 1.47
C GLY A 301 23.87 24.94 2.34
N GLN A 302 22.68 24.34 2.26
CA GLN A 302 21.63 24.46 3.26
C GLN A 302 21.54 23.17 4.08
N PRO A 303 21.16 23.20 5.37
CA PRO A 303 20.80 21.99 6.10
C PRO A 303 19.57 21.36 5.46
N MET A 304 19.64 20.09 5.07
CA MET A 304 18.42 19.34 4.77
C MET A 304 17.65 19.07 6.07
N LYS A 305 16.35 18.97 5.91
CA LYS A 305 15.45 18.32 6.84
C LYS A 305 14.85 17.10 6.17
N ASN A 306 14.21 16.27 6.96
CA ASN A 306 13.26 15.31 6.45
C ASN A 306 11.92 15.61 7.13
N ASP A 307 11.00 16.23 6.37
CA ASP A 307 9.68 16.59 6.86
C ASP A 307 8.60 15.70 6.27
N HIS A 308 7.74 15.26 7.16
CA HIS A 308 6.89 14.10 6.98
C HIS A 308 5.47 14.49 7.36
N ILE A 309 5.03 15.42 6.51
CA ILE A 309 3.77 16.13 6.43
C ILE A 309 2.64 15.20 6.02
N ALA A 310 1.70 15.03 6.91
CA ALA A 310 0.83 13.89 7.01
C ALA A 310 -0.62 14.46 7.04
N LEU A 311 -1.64 13.85 6.38
CA LEU A 311 -2.21 14.24 5.06
C LEU A 311 -3.18 13.21 4.33
N PRO A 312 -4.35 12.76 4.80
CA PRO A 312 -5.38 11.91 4.17
C PRO A 312 -5.32 11.12 2.82
N ASP A 313 -5.42 11.71 1.61
CA ASP A 313 -6.17 11.06 0.50
C ASP A 313 -5.53 10.63 -0.82
N PHE A 314 -4.28 11.00 -1.08
CA PHE A 314 -3.88 11.36 -2.44
C PHE A 314 -4.11 10.35 -3.52
N PRO A 315 -4.45 10.84 -4.74
CA PRO A 315 -4.70 10.01 -5.91
C PRO A 315 -3.68 8.90 -6.16
N SER A 316 -2.41 9.08 -5.78
CA SER A 316 -1.27 8.23 -6.18
C SER A 316 -0.91 7.11 -5.18
N GLY A 317 0.25 6.49 -5.50
CA GLY A 317 1.24 5.91 -4.59
C GLY A 317 1.68 6.90 -3.51
N ALA A 318 2.97 7.13 -3.30
CA ALA A 318 3.49 8.33 -2.60
C ALA A 318 3.81 9.43 -3.63
N MET A 319 4.57 10.42 -3.18
CA MET A 319 5.42 11.23 -4.04
C MET A 319 6.69 11.63 -3.27
N GLU A 320 7.86 11.35 -3.84
CA GLU A 320 9.16 11.26 -3.17
C GLU A 320 9.82 12.60 -2.77
N ASN A 321 9.05 13.68 -2.79
CA ASN A 321 9.48 15.08 -2.77
C ASN A 321 10.60 15.39 -1.76
N TRP A 322 11.72 15.90 -2.27
CA TRP A 322 12.98 15.96 -1.53
C TRP A 322 12.89 16.87 -0.29
N GLY A 323 13.05 16.30 0.91
CA GLY A 323 12.99 17.03 2.19
C GLY A 323 11.59 17.32 2.73
N MET A 324 10.54 16.99 1.96
CA MET A 324 9.15 17.15 2.36
C MET A 324 8.25 16.25 1.50
N VAL A 325 8.01 15.02 1.92
CA VAL A 325 7.53 13.93 1.02
C VAL A 325 5.98 13.92 0.92
N ASN A 326 5.35 12.88 0.36
CA ASN A 326 3.89 12.60 0.41
C ASN A 326 3.59 11.08 0.50
N TYR A 327 2.92 10.53 1.52
CA TYR A 327 2.68 9.06 1.70
C TYR A 327 1.42 8.59 2.53
N ARG A 328 0.29 7.97 2.02
CA ARG A 328 -1.12 7.78 2.65
C ARG A 328 -1.38 7.83 4.17
N GLU A 329 -2.66 8.04 4.54
CA GLU A 329 -3.16 7.65 5.87
C GLU A 329 -2.65 6.28 6.21
N ALA A 330 -2.89 5.42 5.22
CA ALA A 330 -2.24 4.15 5.05
C ALA A 330 -0.73 4.33 4.99
N TYR A 331 -0.08 4.81 3.88
CA TYR A 331 1.29 5.41 3.86
C TYR A 331 2.02 5.18 5.21
N LEU A 332 1.73 5.85 6.36
CA LEU A 332 2.17 5.32 7.69
C LEU A 332 1.24 5.47 8.90
N LEU A 333 1.40 6.55 9.71
CA LEU A 333 1.65 6.40 11.17
C LEU A 333 1.10 5.14 11.81
N PHE A 334 2.04 4.31 12.18
CA PHE A 334 1.81 3.26 13.12
C PHE A 334 1.62 3.86 14.51
N ASP A 335 0.65 3.32 15.21
CA ASP A 335 0.21 3.78 16.52
C ASP A 335 0.27 2.61 17.53
N GLY A 336 0.25 2.85 18.85
CA GLY A 336 0.16 1.82 19.93
C GLY A 336 -0.96 0.75 19.81
N ASN A 337 -2.15 0.97 20.41
CA ASN A 337 -3.35 0.08 20.36
C ASN A 337 -4.57 0.02 19.24
N ASN A 338 -5.18 0.85 18.26
CA ASN A 338 -5.90 0.53 16.88
C ASN A 338 -5.42 0.17 15.26
N THR A 339 -4.33 -0.30 14.45
CA THR A 339 -2.83 -0.82 14.15
C THR A 339 -2.08 -1.95 14.94
N ASN A 340 -2.42 -3.25 14.84
CA ASN A 340 -1.62 -4.32 15.45
C ASN A 340 -0.24 -4.44 14.81
N ILE A 341 -0.21 -5.11 13.67
CA ILE A 341 0.91 -5.23 12.77
C ILE A 341 0.53 -5.97 11.49
N SER A 342 -0.72 -6.38 11.22
CA SER A 342 -0.96 -6.91 9.87
C SER A 342 -0.60 -5.95 8.77
N ASN A 343 -0.69 -4.68 9.11
CA ASN A 343 0.04 -3.64 8.47
C ASN A 343 1.17 -3.04 9.42
N LYS A 344 2.28 -3.75 9.81
CA LYS A 344 3.56 -3.20 10.42
C LYS A 344 4.97 -3.66 9.89
N ILE A 345 5.09 -4.24 8.67
CA ILE A 345 6.18 -4.06 7.62
C ILE A 345 6.05 -3.19 6.26
N THR A 346 5.16 -3.27 5.19
CA THR A 346 5.34 -2.51 3.86
C THR A 346 5.70 -1.04 4.02
N ILE A 347 5.10 -0.28 4.90
CA ILE A 347 5.50 1.05 5.28
C ILE A 347 6.95 1.16 5.70
N ALA A 348 7.46 0.33 6.61
CA ALA A 348 8.91 0.30 6.79
C ALA A 348 9.63 0.07 5.44
N THR A 349 8.99 -0.61 4.48
CA THR A 349 9.45 -0.80 3.09
C THR A 349 9.21 0.41 2.19
N ILE A 350 8.13 1.18 2.23
CA ILE A 350 7.95 2.34 1.36
C ILE A 350 8.57 3.59 1.97
N ILE A 351 8.85 3.55 3.27
CA ILE A 351 9.87 4.38 3.94
C ILE A 351 11.17 4.16 3.23
N ALA A 352 11.49 2.91 2.91
CA ALA A 352 12.66 2.58 2.14
C ALA A 352 12.49 2.87 0.63
N HIS A 353 11.27 2.83 0.05
CA HIS A 353 10.99 3.18 -1.35
C HIS A 353 11.25 4.67 -1.59
N GLU A 354 10.58 5.59 -0.90
CA GLU A 354 10.84 7.01 -1.12
C GLU A 354 12.02 7.58 -0.31
N LEU A 355 12.53 6.93 0.76
CA LEU A 355 13.92 7.20 1.18
C LEU A 355 14.88 6.87 0.06
N ALA A 356 14.76 5.71 -0.59
CA ALA A 356 15.65 5.38 -1.70
C ALA A 356 15.49 6.34 -2.87
N HIS A 357 14.30 6.86 -3.13
CA HIS A 357 14.12 7.95 -4.11
C HIS A 357 14.96 9.20 -3.80
N LYS A 358 15.30 9.49 -2.53
CA LYS A 358 16.25 10.58 -2.19
C LYS A 358 17.60 10.41 -2.92
N TRP A 359 18.01 9.17 -3.21
CA TRP A 359 19.15 8.86 -4.08
C TRP A 359 18.73 8.58 -5.55
N PHE A 360 17.64 7.85 -5.79
CA PHE A 360 17.19 7.35 -7.10
C PHE A 360 15.86 7.98 -7.56
N GLY A 361 15.94 9.14 -8.19
CA GLY A 361 14.81 10.01 -8.55
C GLY A 361 15.12 11.45 -8.18
N ASN A 362 15.67 11.67 -6.98
CA ASN A 362 15.96 13.01 -6.46
C ASN A 362 17.42 13.41 -6.71
N LEU A 363 18.38 12.75 -6.05
CA LEU A 363 19.81 13.03 -6.26
C LEU A 363 20.21 12.78 -7.72
N VAL A 364 19.81 11.64 -8.28
CA VAL A 364 19.93 11.36 -9.72
C VAL A 364 18.55 11.07 -10.29
N THR A 365 18.08 11.92 -11.21
CA THR A 365 16.72 11.82 -11.79
C THR A 365 16.79 11.18 -13.17
N CYS A 366 15.86 10.27 -13.52
CA CYS A 366 15.76 9.77 -14.89
C CYS A 366 15.67 10.92 -15.92
N PHE A 367 16.32 10.76 -17.09
CA PHE A 367 16.26 11.76 -18.18
C PHE A 367 14.82 11.99 -18.67
N TRP A 368 14.06 10.92 -18.89
CA TRP A 368 12.65 10.98 -19.25
C TRP A 368 11.86 9.82 -18.64
N TRP A 369 10.54 9.96 -18.60
CA TRP A 369 9.60 8.95 -18.13
C TRP A 369 9.67 7.61 -18.88
N SER A 370 10.25 7.54 -20.09
CA SER A 370 10.60 6.25 -20.71
C SER A 370 11.61 5.45 -19.89
N ASN A 371 12.52 6.13 -19.19
CA ASN A 371 13.54 5.56 -18.32
C ASN A 371 13.09 5.50 -16.84
N LEU A 372 11.78 5.57 -16.54
CA LEU A 372 11.20 5.63 -15.18
C LEU A 372 11.77 4.56 -14.22
N TRP A 373 12.16 3.40 -14.75
CA TRP A 373 12.80 2.31 -14.01
C TRP A 373 14.06 2.76 -13.23
N LEU A 374 14.80 3.78 -13.71
CA LEU A 374 15.96 4.35 -12.99
C LEU A 374 15.58 5.03 -11.65
N ASN A 375 14.31 5.41 -11.50
CA ASN A 375 13.74 5.86 -10.23
C ASN A 375 13.05 4.68 -9.54
N GLU A 376 11.95 4.20 -10.14
CA GLU A 376 10.97 3.32 -9.49
C GLU A 376 11.49 1.92 -9.21
N SER A 377 12.37 1.37 -10.06
CA SER A 377 12.92 0.03 -9.83
C SER A 377 13.95 0.01 -8.72
N PHE A 378 14.73 1.08 -8.57
CA PHE A 378 15.67 1.23 -7.46
C PHE A 378 14.94 1.51 -6.16
N ALA A 379 13.92 2.37 -6.20
CA ALA A 379 13.03 2.58 -5.08
C ALA A 379 12.35 1.27 -4.66
N SER A 380 11.77 0.52 -5.60
CA SER A 380 11.20 -0.84 -5.41
C SER A 380 12.22 -1.89 -4.93
N PHE A 381 13.49 -1.77 -5.32
CA PHE A 381 14.54 -2.67 -4.85
C PHE A 381 14.91 -2.36 -3.40
N PHE A 382 15.08 -1.07 -3.09
CA PHE A 382 15.39 -0.62 -1.74
C PHE A 382 14.18 -0.61 -0.81
N GLU A 383 12.97 -0.61 -1.36
CA GLU A 383 11.72 -0.87 -0.66
C GLU A 383 11.96 -2.10 0.22
N TYR A 384 12.35 -3.20 -0.41
CA TYR A 384 12.70 -4.43 0.28
C TYR A 384 14.13 -4.48 0.80
N PHE A 385 15.16 -4.05 0.07
CA PHE A 385 16.55 -4.18 0.56
C PHE A 385 16.77 -3.31 1.80
N ALA A 386 16.48 -2.01 1.69
CA ALA A 386 16.70 -1.09 2.79
C ALA A 386 15.68 -1.34 3.91
N ALA A 387 14.56 -2.04 3.69
CA ALA A 387 13.73 -2.54 4.79
C ALA A 387 13.91 -4.02 5.24
N HIS A 388 14.72 -4.86 4.59
CA HIS A 388 15.48 -5.86 5.37
C HIS A 388 16.43 -5.06 6.22
N LYS A 389 17.06 -4.01 5.72
CA LYS A 389 17.82 -3.09 6.57
C LYS A 389 16.87 -2.18 7.40
N ALA A 390 15.65 -2.62 7.82
CA ALA A 390 14.70 -1.89 8.70
C ALA A 390 14.56 -2.31 10.19
N ASP A 391 13.63 -3.15 10.63
CA ASP A 391 13.65 -3.70 12.02
C ASP A 391 13.96 -5.20 11.96
N PRO A 392 14.79 -5.78 12.85
CA PRO A 392 15.22 -7.17 12.68
C PRO A 392 14.08 -8.21 12.76
N SER A 393 12.87 -7.79 13.09
CA SER A 393 11.64 -8.58 12.95
C SER A 393 11.01 -8.56 11.54
N LEU A 394 11.37 -7.62 10.65
CA LEU A 394 10.63 -7.33 9.40
C LEU A 394 11.01 -8.17 8.17
N GLN A 395 12.26 -8.64 8.09
CA GLN A 395 12.69 -9.80 7.29
C GLN A 395 12.47 -9.78 5.76
N LEU A 396 13.30 -9.04 5.02
CA LEU A 396 13.14 -8.90 3.56
C LEU A 396 14.17 -9.61 2.68
N PHE A 397 14.92 -10.62 3.18
CA PHE A 397 15.26 -11.74 2.26
C PHE A 397 13.93 -12.26 1.67
N ASP A 398 12.94 -12.22 2.54
CA ASP A 398 12.04 -13.32 2.71
C ASP A 398 10.69 -12.95 2.00
N GLN A 399 10.61 -11.84 1.24
CA GLN A 399 9.35 -11.15 0.81
C GLN A 399 9.32 -10.57 -0.60
N PHE A 400 10.40 -10.75 -1.37
CA PHE A 400 10.56 -10.06 -2.65
C PHE A 400 9.90 -10.81 -3.83
N VAL A 401 10.03 -12.13 -3.87
CA VAL A 401 9.66 -12.98 -5.00
C VAL A 401 8.17 -12.95 -5.41
N VAL A 402 7.17 -13.31 -4.59
CA VAL A 402 5.75 -13.31 -5.05
C VAL A 402 5.32 -11.90 -5.47
N ASN A 403 5.55 -10.93 -4.59
CA ASN A 403 5.07 -9.57 -4.74
C ASN A 403 5.73 -8.85 -5.93
N TYR A 404 7.02 -9.11 -6.20
CA TYR A 404 7.79 -8.44 -7.24
C TYR A 404 8.21 -9.40 -8.37
N VAL A 405 8.89 -10.54 -8.10
CA VAL A 405 9.27 -11.51 -9.15
C VAL A 405 8.06 -12.22 -9.80
N HIS A 406 7.18 -12.94 -9.07
CA HIS A 406 6.02 -13.63 -9.66
C HIS A 406 5.01 -12.63 -10.25
N SER A 407 4.82 -11.48 -9.60
CA SER A 407 4.04 -10.36 -10.16
C SER A 407 4.61 -9.89 -11.50
N ALA A 408 5.93 -9.70 -11.59
CA ALA A 408 6.62 -9.39 -12.83
C ALA A 408 6.46 -10.50 -13.88
N LEU A 409 6.64 -11.77 -13.52
CA LEU A 409 6.49 -12.91 -14.44
C LEU A 409 5.06 -13.07 -14.95
N SER A 410 4.06 -12.84 -14.09
CA SER A 410 2.65 -12.82 -14.47
C SER A 410 2.31 -11.65 -15.40
N ALA A 411 2.99 -10.50 -15.25
CA ALA A 411 2.85 -9.37 -16.17
C ALA A 411 3.63 -9.58 -17.48
N ASP A 412 4.83 -10.16 -17.44
CA ASP A 412 5.66 -10.49 -18.60
C ASP A 412 5.08 -11.63 -19.47
N ALA A 413 4.19 -12.46 -18.92
CA ALA A 413 3.37 -13.40 -19.68
C ALA A 413 2.27 -12.73 -20.53
N SER A 414 2.04 -11.41 -20.37
CA SER A 414 1.02 -10.68 -21.11
C SER A 414 1.40 -10.47 -22.59
N PRO A 415 0.48 -10.66 -23.56
CA PRO A 415 0.69 -10.31 -24.97
C PRO A 415 1.06 -8.84 -25.22
N SER A 416 0.81 -7.95 -24.25
CA SER A 416 0.95 -6.49 -24.37
C SER A 416 1.89 -5.89 -23.32
N VAL A 417 2.90 -6.65 -22.87
CA VAL A 417 3.90 -6.15 -21.91
C VAL A 417 4.94 -5.24 -22.58
N ASN A 418 5.35 -4.19 -21.86
CA ASN A 418 6.35 -3.22 -22.29
C ASN A 418 7.77 -3.59 -21.80
N SER A 419 8.78 -2.98 -22.39
CA SER A 419 10.16 -2.98 -21.88
C SER A 419 10.30 -2.02 -20.67
N MET A 420 11.33 -2.20 -19.85
CA MET A 420 11.62 -1.27 -18.74
C MET A 420 11.96 0.13 -19.26
N ASN A 421 12.76 0.19 -20.33
CA ASN A 421 12.95 1.39 -21.13
C ASN A 421 12.00 1.36 -22.33
N ASN A 422 10.86 2.05 -22.23
CA ASN A 422 9.83 2.07 -23.27
C ASN A 422 9.88 3.38 -24.07
N SER A 423 10.29 3.30 -25.34
CA SER A 423 10.40 4.45 -26.24
C SER A 423 9.06 5.03 -26.71
N ASP A 424 7.94 4.31 -26.57
CA ASP A 424 6.60 4.81 -26.95
C ASP A 424 6.04 5.87 -25.96
N VAL A 425 6.69 6.06 -24.80
CA VAL A 425 6.30 7.01 -23.74
C VAL A 425 6.54 8.46 -24.21
N SER A 426 5.53 9.05 -24.85
CA SER A 426 5.63 10.28 -25.65
C SER A 426 4.57 11.35 -25.31
N ASN A 427 3.56 11.00 -24.52
CA ASN A 427 2.39 11.84 -24.22
C ASN A 427 1.79 11.53 -22.85
N ASN A 428 0.98 12.44 -22.32
CA ASN A 428 0.35 12.38 -20.99
C ASN A 428 -0.25 10.97 -20.63
N PRO A 429 -1.18 10.39 -21.41
CA PRO A 429 -1.67 9.02 -21.17
C PRO A 429 -0.59 7.93 -21.14
N SER A 430 0.38 7.97 -22.07
CA SER A 430 1.46 6.97 -22.12
C SER A 430 2.42 7.08 -20.93
N ILE A 431 2.66 8.30 -20.43
CA ILE A 431 3.45 8.54 -19.21
C ILE A 431 2.74 7.93 -18.01
N THR A 432 1.46 8.24 -17.79
CA THR A 432 0.68 7.65 -16.68
C THR A 432 0.61 6.12 -16.77
N SER A 433 0.53 5.57 -17.98
CA SER A 433 0.44 4.11 -18.20
C SER A 433 1.75 3.37 -18.00
N HIS A 434 2.90 4.07 -17.96
CA HIS A 434 4.21 3.43 -17.73
C HIS A 434 4.47 3.14 -16.25
N PHE A 435 3.79 3.85 -15.33
CA PHE A 435 3.74 3.53 -13.90
C PHE A 435 2.99 2.20 -13.68
N SER A 436 3.71 1.10 -13.85
CA SER A 436 3.18 -0.25 -14.09
C SER A 436 4.11 -1.32 -13.53
N THR A 437 3.63 -2.56 -13.44
CA THR A 437 4.40 -3.74 -12.97
C THR A 437 5.77 -3.89 -13.67
N THR A 438 5.93 -3.38 -14.90
CA THR A 438 7.22 -3.34 -15.61
C THR A 438 8.25 -2.42 -14.97
N SER A 439 7.86 -1.21 -14.52
CA SER A 439 8.80 -0.22 -13.94
C SER A 439 9.04 -0.40 -12.44
N TYR A 440 8.12 -1.05 -11.73
CA TYR A 440 8.27 -1.43 -10.32
C TYR A 440 8.81 -2.87 -10.21
N ALA A 441 7.89 -3.84 -10.22
CA ALA A 441 8.13 -5.26 -9.95
C ALA A 441 9.20 -5.91 -10.83
N LYS A 442 9.10 -5.78 -12.16
CA LYS A 442 10.08 -6.38 -13.09
C LYS A 442 11.45 -5.74 -12.93
N GLY A 443 11.52 -4.42 -12.92
CA GLY A 443 12.80 -3.74 -12.86
C GLY A 443 13.55 -3.99 -11.56
N ALA A 444 12.86 -4.01 -10.42
CA ALA A 444 13.48 -4.40 -9.15
C ALA A 444 13.98 -5.85 -9.18
N SER A 445 13.20 -6.77 -9.79
CA SER A 445 13.60 -8.16 -9.99
C SER A 445 14.87 -8.28 -10.83
N VAL A 446 14.99 -7.50 -11.91
CA VAL A 446 16.21 -7.42 -12.74
C VAL A 446 17.40 -6.88 -11.96
N LEU A 447 17.23 -5.81 -11.16
CA LEU A 447 18.29 -5.26 -10.31
C LEU A 447 18.78 -6.29 -9.29
N TRP A 448 17.87 -7.04 -8.70
CA TRP A 448 18.18 -8.06 -7.71
C TRP A 448 18.84 -9.30 -8.33
N THR A 449 18.46 -9.72 -9.55
CA THR A 449 19.22 -10.69 -10.36
C THR A 449 20.64 -10.19 -10.65
N LEU A 450 20.82 -8.90 -10.96
CA LEU A 450 22.13 -8.31 -11.19
C LEU A 450 22.99 -8.25 -9.92
N GLU A 451 22.41 -7.99 -8.73
CA GLU A 451 23.15 -8.07 -7.47
C GLU A 451 23.67 -9.50 -7.21
N ASN A 452 22.86 -10.51 -7.47
CA ASN A 452 23.28 -11.91 -7.33
C ASN A 452 24.36 -12.31 -8.34
N PHE A 453 24.31 -11.79 -9.57
CA PHE A 453 25.34 -12.06 -10.57
C PHE A 453 26.69 -11.38 -10.24
N VAL A 454 26.71 -10.07 -10.00
CA VAL A 454 27.99 -9.35 -9.77
C VAL A 454 28.48 -9.45 -8.32
N GLY A 455 27.61 -9.87 -7.40
CA GLY A 455 27.85 -9.94 -5.96
C GLY A 455 27.52 -8.63 -5.23
N PRO A 456 27.00 -8.69 -3.99
CA PRO A 456 26.47 -7.53 -3.26
C PRO A 456 27.53 -6.45 -2.95
N ARG A 457 28.81 -6.84 -2.85
CA ARG A 457 29.92 -5.88 -2.71
C ARG A 457 30.06 -5.00 -3.95
N THR A 458 29.99 -5.63 -5.12
CA THR A 458 30.29 -5.02 -6.42
C THR A 458 29.08 -4.27 -6.95
N PHE A 459 27.87 -4.80 -6.73
CA PHE A 459 26.59 -4.10 -6.94
C PHE A 459 26.54 -2.77 -6.14
N ARG A 460 26.72 -2.82 -4.81
CA ARG A 460 26.82 -1.62 -3.96
C ARG A 460 27.90 -0.64 -4.44
N THR A 461 29.01 -1.15 -4.97
CA THR A 461 30.10 -0.31 -5.49
C THR A 461 29.71 0.37 -6.81
N ALA A 462 28.98 -0.31 -7.70
CA ALA A 462 28.38 0.28 -8.89
C ALA A 462 27.40 1.40 -8.55
N LEU A 463 26.48 1.18 -7.59
CA LEU A 463 25.53 2.21 -7.15
C LEU A 463 26.24 3.43 -6.56
N ARG A 464 27.29 3.21 -5.76
CA ARG A 464 28.17 4.27 -5.24
C ARG A 464 28.92 5.03 -6.33
N TYR A 465 29.23 4.41 -7.47
CA TYR A 465 29.80 5.11 -8.63
C TYR A 465 28.76 5.92 -9.39
N TYR A 466 27.59 5.34 -9.69
CA TYR A 466 26.49 6.03 -10.37
C TYR A 466 26.02 7.27 -9.61
N LEU A 467 25.68 7.12 -8.33
CA LEU A 467 25.16 8.21 -7.51
C LEU A 467 26.18 9.34 -7.32
N ARG A 468 27.49 9.02 -7.24
CA ARG A 468 28.55 10.04 -7.11
C ARG A 468 28.95 10.68 -8.43
N SER A 469 28.82 9.98 -9.56
CA SER A 469 29.12 10.57 -10.88
C SER A 469 27.98 11.42 -11.42
N ARG A 470 26.73 11.14 -11.04
CA ARG A 470 25.52 11.82 -11.51
C ARG A 470 24.82 12.71 -10.46
N ALA A 471 25.44 12.91 -9.29
CA ALA A 471 24.88 13.67 -8.17
C ALA A 471 24.35 15.06 -8.60
N TYR A 472 23.07 15.32 -8.32
CA TYR A 472 22.32 16.53 -8.65
C TYR A 472 22.00 16.76 -10.13
N GLU A 473 22.38 15.83 -10.99
CA GLU A 473 22.13 15.87 -12.43
C GLU A 473 21.06 14.84 -12.82
N ILE A 474 20.86 14.68 -14.13
CA ILE A 474 20.07 13.60 -14.74
C ILE A 474 20.89 12.30 -14.84
N GLY A 475 20.22 11.17 -14.93
CA GLY A 475 20.80 9.85 -15.17
C GLY A 475 20.13 9.12 -16.33
N THR A 476 20.94 8.36 -17.06
CA THR A 476 20.54 7.55 -18.22
C THR A 476 20.80 6.06 -17.96
N PRO A 477 20.22 5.14 -18.76
CA PRO A 477 20.62 3.73 -18.72
C PRO A 477 22.13 3.55 -18.94
N GLU A 478 22.73 4.32 -19.85
CA GLU A 478 24.17 4.24 -20.14
C GLU A 478 25.04 4.63 -18.94
N ASP A 479 24.67 5.68 -18.19
CA ASP A 479 25.37 6.09 -16.95
C ASP A 479 25.39 4.94 -15.92
N MET A 480 24.27 4.22 -15.79
CA MET A 480 24.16 3.06 -14.92
C MET A 480 25.04 1.92 -15.43
N TYR A 481 24.98 1.57 -16.71
CA TYR A 481 25.80 0.51 -17.30
C TYR A 481 27.30 0.82 -17.17
N ASN A 482 27.69 2.09 -17.33
CA ASN A 482 29.08 2.54 -17.17
C ASN A 482 29.55 2.42 -15.71
N ALA A 483 28.69 2.68 -14.72
CA ALA A 483 28.99 2.45 -13.31
C ALA A 483 29.15 0.96 -12.97
N PHE A 484 28.31 0.09 -13.54
CA PHE A 484 28.41 -1.37 -13.42
C PHE A 484 29.69 -1.93 -14.06
N LYS A 485 29.96 -1.60 -15.33
CA LYS A 485 31.19 -1.99 -16.05
C LYS A 485 32.45 -1.60 -15.27
N ARG A 486 32.46 -0.42 -14.66
CA ARG A 486 33.55 0.01 -13.79
C ARG A 486 33.69 -0.90 -12.57
N ALA A 487 32.61 -1.09 -11.80
CA ALA A 487 32.65 -1.90 -10.58
C ALA A 487 33.09 -3.34 -10.84
N THR A 488 32.59 -4.00 -11.89
CA THR A 488 33.00 -5.36 -12.26
C THR A 488 34.46 -5.44 -12.73
N SER A 489 34.97 -4.41 -13.42
CA SER A 489 36.38 -4.34 -13.82
C SER A 489 37.36 -4.14 -12.65
N GLU A 490 36.89 -3.56 -11.55
CA GLU A 490 37.64 -3.43 -10.29
C GLU A 490 37.54 -4.72 -9.42
N ASP A 491 36.65 -5.66 -9.79
CA ASP A 491 36.47 -6.96 -9.13
C ASP A 491 37.27 -8.07 -9.84
N LEU A 492 38.36 -8.49 -9.19
CA LEU A 492 39.26 -9.54 -9.67
C LEU A 492 38.67 -10.95 -9.58
N GLU A 493 37.64 -11.18 -8.77
CA GLU A 493 36.93 -12.46 -8.70
C GLU A 493 35.94 -12.57 -9.87
N PHE A 494 35.13 -11.52 -10.08
CA PHE A 494 34.22 -11.42 -11.22
C PHE A 494 34.99 -11.53 -12.55
N THR A 495 36.02 -10.69 -12.75
CA THR A 495 36.81 -10.66 -14.00
C THR A 495 37.53 -11.98 -14.29
N ARG A 496 37.90 -12.74 -13.26
CA ARG A 496 38.52 -14.07 -13.40
C ARG A 496 37.49 -15.15 -13.78
N ASN A 497 36.26 -15.04 -13.26
CA ASN A 497 35.21 -16.01 -13.50
C ASN A 497 34.46 -15.75 -14.82
N PHE A 498 34.38 -14.49 -15.26
CA PHE A 498 33.62 -14.02 -16.42
C PHE A 498 34.44 -13.08 -17.34
N PRO A 499 35.60 -13.50 -17.87
CA PRO A 499 36.56 -12.62 -18.55
C PRO A 499 36.03 -11.97 -19.84
N ASP A 500 35.06 -12.60 -20.52
CA ASP A 500 34.52 -12.16 -21.81
C ASP A 500 33.11 -11.52 -21.69
N VAL A 501 32.62 -11.24 -20.46
CA VAL A 501 31.26 -10.72 -20.22
C VAL A 501 31.23 -9.20 -20.05
N ASP A 502 30.59 -8.51 -20.99
CA ASP A 502 30.22 -7.09 -20.83
C ASP A 502 28.92 -6.96 -20.02
N ILE A 503 29.05 -6.69 -18.72
CA ILE A 503 27.91 -6.47 -17.80
C ILE A 503 26.95 -5.37 -18.29
N GLY A 504 27.42 -4.39 -19.07
CA GLY A 504 26.57 -3.35 -19.64
C GLY A 504 25.61 -3.93 -20.68
N LYS A 505 26.07 -4.86 -21.52
CA LYS A 505 25.22 -5.57 -22.49
C LYS A 505 24.29 -6.58 -21.83
N VAL A 506 24.71 -7.20 -20.74
CA VAL A 506 23.83 -8.03 -19.90
C VAL A 506 22.65 -7.19 -19.41
N PHE A 507 22.93 -6.11 -18.69
CA PHE A 507 21.91 -5.22 -18.12
C PHE A 507 20.99 -4.64 -19.21
N ASP A 508 21.56 -4.07 -20.28
CA ASP A 508 20.78 -3.46 -21.37
C ASP A 508 19.81 -4.45 -22.02
N SER A 509 20.22 -5.71 -22.17
CA SER A 509 19.35 -6.74 -22.76
C SER A 509 18.11 -7.05 -21.92
N TRP A 510 18.12 -6.82 -20.60
CA TRP A 510 16.92 -6.91 -19.75
C TRP A 510 16.10 -5.61 -19.75
N VAL A 511 16.75 -4.46 -19.92
CA VAL A 511 16.11 -3.13 -19.86
C VAL A 511 15.33 -2.82 -21.14
N GLN A 512 15.89 -3.13 -22.31
CA GLN A 512 15.30 -2.77 -23.62
C GLN A 512 14.22 -3.75 -24.09
N ASN A 513 14.17 -4.98 -23.56
CA ASN A 513 13.33 -6.04 -24.11
C ASN A 513 12.08 -6.32 -23.26
N PRO A 514 10.87 -6.35 -23.86
CA PRO A 514 9.63 -6.72 -23.18
C PRO A 514 9.52 -8.25 -23.02
N GLY A 515 8.76 -8.68 -22.01
CA GLY A 515 8.61 -10.10 -21.67
C GLY A 515 9.82 -10.66 -20.92
N SER A 516 9.69 -11.89 -20.47
CA SER A 516 10.75 -12.65 -19.81
C SER A 516 11.37 -13.70 -20.76
N PRO A 517 12.65 -14.06 -20.59
CA PRO A 517 13.30 -15.10 -21.38
C PRO A 517 12.98 -16.50 -20.84
N VAL A 518 12.71 -17.47 -21.74
CA VAL A 518 12.43 -18.88 -21.44
C VAL A 518 13.56 -19.78 -21.99
N ILE A 519 14.00 -20.73 -21.15
CA ILE A 519 15.29 -21.51 -21.13
C ILE A 519 15.06 -23.04 -20.67
N ASN A 520 15.25 -23.48 -22.03
CA ASN A 520 15.35 -24.72 -22.91
C ASN A 520 16.73 -25.49 -23.13
N VAL A 521 17.58 -25.72 -22.13
CA VAL A 521 18.65 -26.74 -21.85
C VAL A 521 18.45 -28.17 -22.47
N THR A 522 18.19 -28.34 -23.76
CA THR A 522 17.98 -29.67 -24.40
C THR A 522 19.19 -30.60 -24.20
N LEU A 523 19.03 -31.70 -23.47
CA LEU A 523 20.11 -32.67 -23.16
C LEU A 523 20.09 -33.88 -24.13
N ASP A 524 21.05 -33.94 -25.05
CA ASP A 524 21.24 -35.07 -25.98
C ASP A 524 21.70 -36.34 -25.26
N THR A 525 20.86 -37.37 -25.29
CA THR A 525 21.08 -38.68 -24.65
C THR A 525 22.28 -39.45 -25.17
N ALA A 526 22.63 -39.29 -26.45
CA ALA A 526 23.65 -40.11 -27.09
C ALA A 526 25.07 -39.62 -26.81
N ASN A 527 25.22 -38.33 -26.49
CA ASN A 527 26.51 -37.65 -26.44
C ASN A 527 26.72 -36.80 -25.17
N GLY A 528 25.70 -36.64 -24.31
CA GLY A 528 25.77 -35.83 -23.08
C GLY A 528 25.84 -34.32 -23.34
N VAL A 529 25.43 -33.86 -24.53
CA VAL A 529 25.50 -32.45 -24.91
C VAL A 529 24.26 -31.73 -24.38
N ILE A 530 24.49 -30.77 -23.48
CA ILE A 530 23.49 -29.81 -23.03
C ILE A 530 23.47 -28.64 -24.03
N THR A 531 22.40 -28.51 -24.82
CA THR A 531 22.16 -27.40 -25.75
C THR A 531 21.14 -26.45 -25.16
N VAL A 532 21.62 -25.33 -24.60
CA VAL A 532 20.77 -24.28 -24.03
C VAL A 532 20.24 -23.37 -25.14
N GLU A 533 18.96 -23.49 -25.47
CA GLU A 533 18.24 -22.52 -26.32
C GLU A 533 17.49 -21.50 -25.45
N GLN A 534 17.45 -20.25 -25.89
CA GLN A 534 16.65 -19.18 -25.31
C GLN A 534 15.55 -18.77 -26.29
N VAL A 535 14.32 -18.63 -25.79
CA VAL A 535 13.19 -18.05 -26.52
C VAL A 535 12.52 -16.94 -25.69
N CYS A 536 12.03 -15.88 -26.34
CA CYS A 536 11.31 -14.81 -25.67
C CYS A 536 9.83 -15.20 -25.47
N ASN A 537 9.28 -14.97 -24.26
CA ASN A 537 7.88 -15.28 -23.95
C ASN A 537 6.91 -14.27 -24.58
N ARG A 538 6.69 -14.34 -25.90
CA ARG A 538 5.68 -13.55 -26.62
C ARG A 538 4.54 -14.42 -27.16
N ALA A 539 3.31 -13.97 -26.93
CA ALA A 539 2.09 -14.66 -27.33
C ALA A 539 1.80 -14.62 -28.86
N LYS A 540 2.57 -15.40 -29.63
CA LYS A 540 2.33 -15.95 -31.00
C LYS A 540 1.80 -15.09 -32.16
N ASN A 541 1.42 -13.82 -31.98
CA ASN A 541 0.87 -12.96 -33.03
C ASN A 541 1.49 -11.54 -33.03
N THR A 542 2.75 -11.42 -33.46
CA THR A 542 3.29 -10.30 -34.28
C THR A 542 4.70 -10.71 -34.78
N ILE A 543 5.15 -10.08 -35.87
CA ILE A 543 6.38 -10.37 -36.63
C ILE A 543 7.61 -10.61 -35.74
N ILE A 544 8.33 -11.70 -36.02
CA ILE A 544 9.58 -12.06 -35.34
C ILE A 544 10.72 -11.16 -35.82
N ILE A 545 11.24 -10.32 -34.93
CA ILE A 545 12.61 -9.81 -34.98
C ILE A 545 13.43 -10.69 -34.02
N PRO A 546 14.63 -11.19 -34.38
CA PRO A 546 15.43 -11.98 -33.46
C PRO A 546 15.88 -11.13 -32.26
N THR A 547 15.37 -11.46 -31.08
CA THR A 547 15.71 -10.78 -29.82
C THR A 547 16.50 -11.74 -28.93
N VAL A 548 17.72 -11.36 -28.55
CA VAL A 548 18.64 -12.18 -27.74
C VAL A 548 18.92 -11.44 -26.44
N PHE A 549 18.67 -12.08 -25.30
CA PHE A 549 19.12 -11.59 -24.00
C PHE A 549 20.46 -12.25 -23.64
N TRP A 550 21.36 -11.50 -23.01
CA TRP A 550 22.60 -12.08 -22.49
C TRP A 550 22.33 -12.76 -21.13
N MET A 551 22.80 -13.99 -20.98
CA MET A 551 22.60 -14.81 -19.79
C MET A 551 23.91 -15.30 -19.18
N ILE A 552 23.82 -15.74 -17.94
CA ILE A 552 24.91 -16.29 -17.14
C ILE A 552 24.54 -17.74 -16.79
N LEU A 553 25.43 -18.69 -17.08
CA LEU A 553 25.21 -20.11 -16.88
C LEU A 553 26.39 -20.72 -16.13
N TYR A 554 26.14 -21.28 -14.95
CA TYR A 554 27.06 -22.20 -14.28
C TYR A 554 26.74 -23.63 -14.72
N VAL A 555 27.69 -24.29 -15.41
CA VAL A 555 27.48 -25.64 -15.95
C VAL A 555 28.39 -26.65 -15.26
N HIS A 556 27.79 -27.66 -14.62
CA HIS A 556 28.49 -28.83 -14.07
C HIS A 556 28.05 -30.07 -14.86
N VAL A 557 28.98 -30.75 -15.55
CA VAL A 557 28.61 -31.84 -16.48
C VAL A 557 28.72 -33.21 -15.81
N ARG A 558 27.58 -33.91 -15.69
CA ARG A 558 27.50 -35.36 -15.77
C ARG A 558 26.58 -35.74 -16.93
N CYS A 559 26.98 -36.75 -17.70
CA CYS A 559 26.18 -37.29 -18.79
C CYS A 559 25.17 -38.29 -18.23
N ASP A 560 23.87 -37.98 -18.35
CA ASP A 560 22.92 -38.84 -19.08
C ASP A 560 21.53 -38.16 -19.24
N SER A 561 21.23 -37.78 -20.49
CA SER A 561 19.91 -37.87 -21.18
C SER A 561 18.66 -37.05 -20.81
N ASP A 562 18.15 -36.37 -21.86
CA ASP A 562 16.76 -35.96 -22.21
C ASP A 562 16.15 -34.64 -21.63
N PHE A 563 16.22 -33.59 -22.47
CA PHE A 563 15.24 -32.50 -22.76
C PHE A 563 14.58 -31.64 -21.62
N PRO A 564 14.10 -30.39 -21.88
CA PRO A 564 14.25 -29.32 -20.88
C PRO A 564 12.99 -28.60 -20.34
N PHE A 565 12.81 -28.74 -19.03
CA PHE A 565 12.36 -27.75 -18.01
C PHE A 565 11.10 -26.88 -18.34
N TRP A 566 10.89 -25.58 -18.01
CA TRP A 566 11.79 -24.41 -17.86
C TRP A 566 11.67 -23.60 -16.54
N GLU A 567 12.80 -23.08 -16.05
CA GLU A 567 13.02 -22.49 -14.70
C GLU A 567 12.83 -20.94 -14.66
N PHE A 568 12.45 -20.36 -13.51
CA PHE A 568 12.15 -18.93 -13.33
C PHE A 568 12.27 -18.45 -11.87
N ASP A 569 13.40 -17.85 -11.49
CA ASP A 569 13.84 -17.92 -10.09
C ASP A 569 14.78 -16.80 -9.59
N GLU A 570 15.05 -16.64 -8.28
CA GLU A 570 14.20 -16.75 -7.07
C GLU A 570 15.00 -16.31 -5.82
N ALA A 571 14.35 -15.64 -4.87
CA ALA A 571 14.80 -15.39 -3.49
C ALA A 571 16.05 -14.52 -3.23
N SER A 572 15.80 -13.25 -2.83
CA SER A 572 16.17 -12.68 -1.51
C SER A 572 17.35 -11.67 -1.30
N ILE A 573 17.14 -10.65 -0.43
CA ILE A 573 18.16 -9.69 0.12
C ILE A 573 18.01 -9.34 1.65
N ARG A 574 19.01 -9.62 2.53
CA ARG A 574 18.82 -9.83 4.02
C ARG A 574 19.26 -8.62 5.03
N ILE A 575 18.19 -7.69 7.45
CA ILE A 575 18.55 -6.98 8.78
C ILE A 575 19.41 -5.66 8.87
N SER A 576 19.16 -4.62 9.71
CA SER A 576 17.92 -3.88 10.11
C SER A 576 18.11 -2.58 10.97
N PRO A 577 18.03 -1.35 10.40
CA PRO A 577 17.46 -0.10 11.03
C PRO A 577 16.46 0.78 10.15
N THR A 578 15.14 1.00 10.46
CA THR A 578 13.99 1.43 9.54
C THR A 578 12.54 1.45 10.11
N ARG A 579 11.80 2.59 10.10
CA ARG A 579 10.39 3.00 10.42
C ARG A 579 10.24 4.57 10.58
N ASN A 580 10.34 5.48 9.57
CA ASN A 580 10.09 6.96 9.78
C ASN A 580 9.81 7.91 8.59
N GLU A 581 9.94 7.60 7.30
CA GLU A 581 9.42 8.57 6.31
C GLU A 581 7.89 8.59 6.25
N ASP A 582 7.24 7.55 5.73
CA ASP A 582 5.87 7.46 5.18
C ASP A 582 4.68 7.96 5.99
N LEU A 583 4.90 8.50 7.18
CA LEU A 583 3.95 9.27 7.98
C LEU A 583 2.98 10.06 7.15
N VAL A 584 3.54 10.60 6.08
CA VAL A 584 3.28 11.78 5.32
C VAL A 584 2.03 11.73 4.46
N TYR A 585 1.01 11.02 4.93
CA TYR A 585 -0.39 11.35 4.72
C TYR A 585 -1.23 11.06 5.97
N ARG A 586 -0.68 11.33 7.16
CA ARG A 586 -1.39 11.27 8.45
C ARG A 586 -1.37 12.47 9.46
N LEU A 587 -0.98 12.26 10.73
CA LEU A 587 -1.63 12.85 11.92
C LEU A 587 -0.56 13.01 13.13
N PRO A 588 -0.37 14.10 14.01
CA PRO A 588 0.15 14.31 15.40
C PRO A 588 -0.92 14.41 16.49
N GLY A 589 -0.64 14.18 17.76
CA GLY A 589 -1.63 13.81 18.79
C GLY A 589 -1.49 14.63 19.97
N ASN A 590 -1.63 15.90 19.65
CA ASN A 590 -2.01 16.88 20.58
C ASN A 590 -3.52 16.96 20.81
N VAL A 591 -4.43 16.14 20.23
CA VAL A 591 -5.90 16.25 20.44
C VAL A 591 -6.85 15.09 20.01
N VAL A 592 -7.62 14.39 20.85
CA VAL A 592 -8.53 13.29 20.41
C VAL A 592 -10.04 13.68 20.33
N PRO A 593 -10.87 13.06 19.44
CA PRO A 593 -12.34 13.17 19.44
C PRO A 593 -12.95 12.43 20.62
N LEU A 594 -14.17 12.83 20.97
CA LEU A 594 -14.97 12.18 21.99
C LEU A 594 -16.41 11.84 21.49
N ASP A 595 -17.16 12.79 20.92
CA ASP A 595 -18.61 12.63 20.60
C ASP A 595 -19.13 13.43 19.36
N TYR A 596 -19.37 12.77 18.22
CA TYR A 596 -19.85 13.37 16.96
C TYR A 596 -21.35 13.59 16.88
N ASN A 597 -21.74 14.68 16.20
CA ASN A 597 -23.15 15.08 16.07
C ASN A 597 -23.48 15.50 14.63
N ILE A 598 -23.72 14.53 13.72
CA ILE A 598 -23.75 14.68 12.25
C ILE A 598 -25.15 14.90 11.70
N TYR A 599 -25.37 16.05 11.07
CA TYR A 599 -26.58 16.45 10.34
C TYR A 599 -26.35 16.34 8.82
N LEU A 600 -27.29 15.72 8.12
CA LEU A 600 -27.27 15.54 6.67
C LEU A 600 -28.65 15.87 6.08
N ASP A 601 -28.75 16.98 5.38
CA ASP A 601 -29.88 17.37 4.53
C ASP A 601 -29.72 16.74 3.14
N LEU A 602 -30.27 15.54 2.95
CA LEU A 602 -30.24 14.84 1.66
C LEU A 602 -31.28 15.40 0.69
N TYR A 603 -30.87 15.57 -0.57
CA TYR A 603 -31.73 15.99 -1.68
C TYR A 603 -31.65 15.00 -2.84
N PHE A 604 -32.79 14.64 -3.42
CA PHE A 604 -32.86 13.72 -4.56
C PHE A 604 -33.28 14.47 -5.83
N ALA A 605 -34.34 14.02 -6.52
CA ALA A 605 -34.79 14.60 -7.79
C ALA A 605 -35.74 15.81 -7.62
N GLU A 606 -36.21 16.08 -6.40
CA GLU A 606 -37.05 17.24 -6.07
C GLU A 606 -36.27 18.56 -6.13
N ARG A 607 -34.95 18.50 -5.88
CA ARG A 607 -34.06 19.66 -5.91
C ARG A 607 -33.51 19.90 -7.32
N THR A 608 -34.04 20.88 -8.05
CA THR A 608 -33.71 21.10 -9.46
C THR A 608 -32.42 21.88 -9.74
N ASP A 609 -31.88 22.63 -8.77
CA ASP A 609 -30.63 23.39 -8.91
C ASP A 609 -29.38 22.50 -8.74
N ARG A 610 -29.45 21.55 -7.79
CA ARG A 610 -28.39 20.58 -7.49
C ARG A 610 -29.04 19.24 -7.08
N PRO A 611 -29.59 18.47 -8.04
CA PRO A 611 -30.24 17.20 -7.75
C PRO A 611 -29.22 16.17 -7.23
N PHE A 612 -29.68 15.24 -6.40
CA PHE A 612 -28.85 14.15 -5.84
C PHE A 612 -27.61 14.67 -5.09
N SER A 613 -27.85 15.56 -4.15
CA SER A 613 -26.82 16.26 -3.37
C SER A 613 -27.19 16.27 -1.90
N TYR A 614 -26.30 16.78 -1.06
CA TYR A 614 -26.62 17.05 0.34
C TYR A 614 -25.98 18.35 0.80
N ASP A 615 -26.64 19.00 1.75
CA ASP A 615 -26.01 19.97 2.65
C ASP A 615 -25.84 19.27 4.01
N GLY A 616 -24.89 19.68 4.83
CA GLY A 616 -24.62 19.02 6.10
C GLY A 616 -24.06 19.96 7.16
N ARG A 617 -24.14 19.55 8.41
CA ARG A 617 -23.55 20.23 9.58
C ARG A 617 -23.09 19.17 10.55
N THR A 618 -22.06 19.42 11.35
CA THR A 618 -21.66 18.50 12.41
C THR A 618 -21.14 19.28 13.64
N ASN A 619 -21.06 18.66 14.84
CA ASN A 619 -20.50 19.26 16.09
C ASN A 619 -19.85 18.14 17.01
N VAL A 620 -18.50 18.05 17.17
CA VAL A 620 -17.77 17.09 18.07
C VAL A 620 -17.02 17.81 19.18
N ILE A 621 -16.81 17.10 20.28
CA ILE A 621 -16.05 17.51 21.44
C ILE A 621 -14.67 16.83 21.40
N ILE A 622 -13.61 17.57 21.71
CA ILE A 622 -12.25 17.04 21.91
C ILE A 622 -11.83 17.00 23.35
N GLN A 623 -10.68 16.39 23.55
CA GLN A 623 -9.65 16.92 24.44
C GLN A 623 -8.34 17.19 23.69
N ALA A 624 -7.73 18.38 23.83
CA ALA A 624 -6.33 18.55 23.48
C ALA A 624 -5.43 17.78 24.48
N VAL A 625 -4.43 17.03 24.02
CA VAL A 625 -3.52 16.19 24.82
C VAL A 625 -2.02 16.54 24.68
N GLN A 626 -1.65 17.59 23.93
CA GLN A 626 -0.33 18.25 24.04
C GLN A 626 -0.48 19.78 24.05
N GLU A 627 0.63 20.48 24.27
CA GLU A 627 0.71 21.95 24.34
C GLU A 627 1.06 22.61 22.99
N ASN A 628 0.98 23.95 22.94
CA ASN A 628 1.34 24.77 21.76
C ASN A 628 0.60 24.37 20.47
N VAL A 629 -0.64 23.92 20.66
CA VAL A 629 -1.63 23.54 19.65
C VAL A 629 -2.11 24.79 18.91
N THR A 630 -1.31 25.37 18.02
CA THR A 630 -1.62 26.58 17.24
C THR A 630 -2.51 26.34 16.01
N GLN A 631 -2.89 25.09 15.81
CA GLN A 631 -3.50 24.52 14.62
C GLN A 631 -4.72 23.68 15.03
N VAL A 632 -5.54 23.22 14.08
CA VAL A 632 -6.48 22.09 14.21
C VAL A 632 -6.64 21.28 12.92
N VAL A 633 -6.75 19.96 13.06
CA VAL A 633 -6.73 18.96 11.97
C VAL A 633 -7.50 17.69 12.33
N LEU A 634 -8.04 16.96 11.33
CA LEU A 634 -9.49 16.68 11.13
C LEU A 634 -9.49 15.73 9.78
N HIS A 635 -10.48 15.03 9.08
CA HIS A 635 -10.32 14.42 7.63
C HIS A 635 -11.56 14.38 6.61
N ALA A 636 -11.48 14.56 5.24
CA ALA A 636 -12.66 14.62 4.24
C ALA A 636 -12.56 14.81 2.67
N ASN A 637 -13.60 14.36 1.89
CA ASN A 637 -13.88 14.58 0.43
C ASN A 637 -15.37 14.91 -0.03
N VAL A 638 -15.74 16.16 -0.33
CA VAL A 638 -17.05 16.74 -0.68
C VAL A 638 -16.78 18.03 -1.44
N ASP A 639 -17.75 18.46 -2.25
CA ASP A 639 -17.58 19.58 -3.17
C ASP A 639 -17.19 20.91 -2.50
N ARG A 640 -17.81 21.25 -1.36
CA ARG A 640 -17.65 22.57 -0.74
C ARG A 640 -18.09 22.66 0.72
N ILE A 641 -17.36 23.49 1.48
CA ILE A 641 -17.73 23.93 2.83
C ILE A 641 -18.14 25.41 2.82
N ASN A 642 -19.00 25.76 3.77
CA ASN A 642 -19.71 27.03 3.86
C ASN A 642 -19.33 27.81 5.14
N SER A 643 -19.37 27.18 6.31
CA SER A 643 -19.11 27.85 7.61
C SER A 643 -18.57 26.93 8.71
N VAL A 644 -18.05 27.58 9.76
CA VAL A 644 -16.92 27.19 10.60
C VAL A 644 -16.90 28.11 11.83
N SER A 645 -17.11 27.62 13.07
CA SER A 645 -16.84 28.36 14.32
C SER A 645 -16.41 27.50 15.54
N LEU A 646 -15.29 27.84 16.22
CA LEU A 646 -14.77 27.18 17.43
C LEU A 646 -15.34 27.81 18.69
N TYR A 647 -15.58 26.97 19.69
CA TYR A 647 -16.04 27.33 21.02
C TYR A 647 -15.19 26.61 22.08
N ALA A 648 -14.76 27.33 23.12
CA ALA A 648 -14.16 26.71 24.30
C ALA A 648 -15.22 25.98 25.14
N SER A 649 -14.79 25.18 26.14
CA SER A 649 -15.67 24.47 27.08
C SER A 649 -16.77 25.34 27.74
N ASP A 650 -16.61 26.67 27.80
CA ASP A 650 -17.60 27.61 28.34
C ASP A 650 -18.58 28.17 27.28
N ALA A 651 -18.55 27.62 26.06
CA ALA A 651 -19.25 28.09 24.86
C ALA A 651 -18.87 29.52 24.40
N SER A 652 -17.75 30.09 24.87
CA SER A 652 -17.22 31.33 24.30
C SER A 652 -16.55 31.05 22.94
N PRO A 653 -16.75 31.90 21.91
CA PRO A 653 -16.09 31.73 20.62
C PRO A 653 -14.57 31.82 20.79
N PHE A 654 -13.85 30.77 20.42
CA PHE A 654 -12.40 30.77 20.45
C PHE A 654 -11.88 31.52 19.21
N PRO A 655 -10.84 32.37 19.36
CA PRO A 655 -10.43 33.23 18.28
C PRO A 655 -9.63 32.49 17.20
N LEU A 656 -10.13 32.58 15.98
CA LEU A 656 -9.45 32.29 14.72
C LEU A 656 -9.01 33.65 14.14
N ILE A 657 -8.05 33.77 13.21
CA ILE A 657 -7.98 35.03 12.42
C ILE A 657 -9.20 35.06 11.52
N ALA A 658 -9.77 36.26 11.38
CA ALA A 658 -10.94 36.51 10.56
C ALA A 658 -10.69 36.37 9.04
N THR A 659 -9.52 36.79 8.56
CA THR A 659 -9.13 36.70 7.14
C THR A 659 -9.10 35.26 6.66
N ASP A 660 -8.61 34.35 7.51
CA ASP A 660 -8.39 32.96 7.12
C ASP A 660 -8.44 32.06 8.38
N PRO A 661 -9.63 31.81 8.92
CA PRO A 661 -9.86 30.70 9.84
C PRO A 661 -9.74 29.35 9.13
N PHE A 662 -9.68 29.35 7.78
CA PHE A 662 -9.91 28.19 6.94
C PHE A 662 -9.53 28.28 5.44
N THR A 663 -9.14 27.20 4.74
CA THR A 663 -8.41 27.14 3.42
C THR A 663 -8.55 25.96 2.26
N ILE A 664 -9.10 24.74 2.44
CA ILE A 664 -9.39 23.42 1.74
C ILE A 664 -8.18 22.65 1.05
N ASP A 665 -7.73 21.40 1.41
CA ASP A 665 -6.77 20.56 0.60
C ASP A 665 -6.92 18.98 0.42
N PRO A 666 -6.51 18.35 -0.74
CA PRO A 666 -6.91 17.04 -1.22
C PRO A 666 -5.79 16.19 -1.91
N GLN A 667 -4.51 16.33 -1.57
CA GLN A 667 -3.62 15.15 -1.69
C GLN A 667 -3.93 14.17 -0.54
N TYR A 668 -4.88 14.53 0.27
CA TYR A 668 -4.53 14.90 1.60
C TYR A 668 -5.80 15.13 2.44
N HIS A 669 -7.03 15.00 1.88
CA HIS A 669 -8.41 15.15 2.40
C HIS A 669 -8.41 15.84 3.77
N PHE A 670 -8.08 17.13 3.78
CA PHE A 670 -7.80 17.89 4.98
C PHE A 670 -8.13 19.41 4.85
N LEU A 671 -8.18 20.20 5.94
CA LEU A 671 -8.82 21.52 6.02
C LEU A 671 -8.55 22.43 7.30
N ARG A 672 -7.34 22.92 7.59
CA ARG A 672 -6.89 23.59 8.88
C ARG A 672 -7.78 24.58 9.61
N ILE A 673 -7.82 24.52 10.95
CA ILE A 673 -8.11 25.75 11.69
C ILE A 673 -6.80 26.43 11.95
N ASN A 674 -6.93 27.72 11.90
CA ASN A 674 -5.85 28.64 11.93
C ASN A 674 -6.11 29.37 13.26
N LEU A 675 -5.59 28.85 14.38
CA LEU A 675 -5.94 29.37 15.71
C LEU A 675 -5.18 30.65 16.02
N LEU A 676 -5.87 31.72 16.41
CA LEU A 676 -5.20 32.95 16.86
C LEU A 676 -4.49 32.77 18.22
N LYS A 677 -4.72 31.65 18.91
CA LYS A 677 -4.09 31.27 20.18
C LYS A 677 -3.97 29.76 20.25
N SER A 678 -2.89 29.24 20.85
CA SER A 678 -2.77 27.80 21.08
C SER A 678 -3.91 27.26 21.95
N LEU A 679 -4.40 26.05 21.66
CA LEU A 679 -5.22 25.30 22.64
C LEU A 679 -4.36 24.87 23.83
N VAL A 680 -5.04 24.60 24.94
CA VAL A 680 -4.46 24.19 26.21
C VAL A 680 -4.53 22.67 26.33
N SER A 681 -3.41 22.02 26.65
CA SER A 681 -3.39 20.57 26.91
C SER A 681 -4.27 20.23 28.10
N GLY A 682 -5.13 19.22 27.94
CA GLY A 682 -6.19 18.80 28.85
C GLY A 682 -7.57 19.41 28.56
N ASP A 683 -7.66 20.55 27.85
CA ASP A 683 -8.92 21.27 27.68
C ASP A 683 -9.78 20.73 26.53
N ASN A 684 -11.10 20.78 26.76
CA ASN A 684 -12.12 20.41 25.79
C ASN A 684 -12.67 21.65 25.07
N TYR A 685 -13.12 21.44 23.84
CA TYR A 685 -13.68 22.47 22.97
C TYR A 685 -14.90 21.88 22.23
N THR A 686 -15.58 22.69 21.43
CA THR A 686 -16.62 22.26 20.48
C THR A 686 -16.51 23.12 19.24
N LEU A 687 -16.61 22.54 18.05
CA LEU A 687 -16.37 23.21 16.78
C LEU A 687 -17.61 22.87 15.87
N ILE A 688 -18.04 23.73 14.93
CA ILE A 688 -19.36 23.67 14.24
C ILE A 688 -19.28 23.98 12.73
N ILE A 689 -20.11 23.32 11.88
CA ILE A 689 -19.96 23.38 10.39
C ILE A 689 -21.25 23.72 9.66
N ASP A 690 -21.09 24.25 8.45
CA ASP A 690 -22.02 23.95 7.36
C ASP A 690 -21.24 23.52 6.09
N TYR A 691 -21.57 22.37 5.49
CA TYR A 691 -20.93 21.76 4.32
C TYR A 691 -21.95 21.36 3.24
N SER A 692 -21.47 20.98 2.05
CA SER A 692 -22.31 20.57 0.93
C SER A 692 -21.57 19.75 -0.12
N SER A 693 -22.26 18.77 -0.71
CA SER A 693 -21.68 17.81 -1.66
C SER A 693 -22.70 17.24 -2.64
N THR A 694 -22.21 16.50 -3.63
CA THR A 694 -22.98 15.63 -4.51
C THR A 694 -22.91 14.18 -4.03
N MET A 695 -23.99 13.40 -4.21
CA MET A 695 -23.96 11.95 -3.96
C MET A 695 -23.19 11.26 -5.10
N ASN A 696 -22.19 10.44 -4.76
CA ASN A 696 -21.41 9.70 -5.75
C ASN A 696 -22.33 8.79 -6.60
N GLU A 697 -22.20 8.86 -7.93
CA GLU A 697 -23.09 8.15 -8.86
C GLU A 697 -22.50 6.82 -9.36
N GLY A 698 -23.32 5.79 -9.34
CA GLY A 698 -23.07 4.52 -10.02
C GLY A 698 -22.81 3.35 -9.06
N PRO A 699 -22.70 2.13 -9.62
CA PRO A 699 -22.38 0.96 -8.82
C PRO A 699 -20.96 1.00 -8.27
N MET A 700 -20.75 0.30 -7.17
CA MET A 700 -19.45 0.08 -6.53
C MET A 700 -18.71 1.37 -6.12
N LYS A 701 -19.48 2.41 -5.73
CA LYS A 701 -18.94 3.66 -5.20
C LYS A 701 -18.71 3.61 -3.68
N ARG A 702 -17.95 4.58 -3.20
CA ARG A 702 -17.64 4.82 -1.78
C ARG A 702 -18.14 6.20 -1.35
N GLY A 703 -18.05 6.54 -0.07
CA GLY A 703 -18.66 7.76 0.48
C GLY A 703 -20.18 7.66 0.59
N ILE A 704 -20.88 8.79 0.59
CA ILE A 704 -22.32 8.80 0.29
C ILE A 704 -22.49 8.62 -1.21
N TRP A 705 -23.15 7.55 -1.61
CA TRP A 705 -23.42 7.24 -3.01
C TRP A 705 -24.88 6.86 -3.23
N ARG A 706 -25.33 6.99 -4.48
CA ARG A 706 -26.69 6.65 -4.91
C ARG A 706 -26.69 5.43 -5.82
N GLY A 707 -27.46 4.43 -5.44
CA GLY A 707 -27.77 3.26 -6.25
C GLY A 707 -29.21 3.32 -6.78
N TRP A 708 -29.56 2.39 -7.67
CA TRP A 708 -30.91 2.31 -8.22
C TRP A 708 -31.33 0.88 -8.51
N TYR A 709 -32.64 0.63 -8.47
CA TYR A 709 -33.21 -0.68 -8.77
C TYR A 709 -34.60 -0.55 -9.41
N THR A 710 -35.16 -1.67 -9.87
CA THR A 710 -36.53 -1.72 -10.42
C THR A 710 -37.47 -2.41 -9.43
N ASP A 711 -38.59 -1.78 -9.09
CA ASP A 711 -39.61 -2.32 -8.18
C ASP A 711 -40.61 -3.27 -8.86
N GLU A 712 -41.62 -3.76 -8.12
CA GLU A 712 -42.66 -4.68 -8.62
C GLU A 712 -43.50 -4.07 -9.76
N ASP A 713 -43.69 -2.75 -9.71
CA ASP A 713 -44.47 -1.98 -10.69
C ASP A 713 -43.64 -1.58 -11.93
N ASN A 714 -42.38 -2.03 -12.03
CA ASN A 714 -41.38 -1.65 -13.03
C ASN A 714 -40.93 -0.17 -12.98
N ASN A 715 -41.07 0.51 -11.85
CA ASN A 715 -40.50 1.84 -11.65
C ASN A 715 -39.03 1.75 -11.25
N MET A 716 -38.22 2.67 -11.77
CA MET A 716 -36.88 2.92 -11.22
C MET A 716 -37.03 3.58 -9.84
N ARG A 717 -36.41 2.97 -8.82
CA ARG A 717 -36.26 3.52 -7.47
C ARG A 717 -34.81 3.89 -7.23
N ILE A 718 -34.58 5.01 -6.56
CA ILE A 718 -33.24 5.47 -6.15
C ILE A 718 -33.15 5.36 -4.63
N TYR A 719 -31.96 5.05 -4.14
CA TYR A 719 -31.64 5.06 -2.70
C TYR A 719 -30.26 5.69 -2.51
N ALA A 720 -30.04 6.31 -1.35
CA ALA A 720 -28.74 6.80 -0.92
C ALA A 720 -28.21 5.91 0.21
N THR A 721 -26.92 5.59 0.19
CA THR A 721 -26.26 4.82 1.25
C THR A 721 -24.75 5.11 1.29
N THR A 722 -24.04 4.41 2.16
CA THR A 722 -22.68 4.74 2.61
C THR A 722 -21.77 3.54 2.55
N HIS A 723 -20.60 3.65 1.90
CA HIS A 723 -19.53 2.66 2.05
C HIS A 723 -18.23 3.37 2.38
N PHE A 724 -17.75 3.16 3.61
CA PHE A 724 -16.71 3.98 4.22
C PHE A 724 -15.39 3.26 4.47
N GLN A 725 -15.38 1.94 4.64
CA GLN A 725 -14.14 1.18 4.72
C GLN A 725 -13.29 1.46 3.45
N PRO A 726 -11.96 1.64 3.55
CA PRO A 726 -11.16 1.87 4.76
C PRO A 726 -10.98 3.37 5.13
N TYR A 727 -11.30 4.31 4.25
CA TYR A 727 -10.95 5.74 4.39
C TYR A 727 -11.94 6.66 3.64
N ASN A 728 -13.21 6.27 3.60
CA ASN A 728 -14.22 6.91 2.77
C ASN A 728 -15.42 7.41 3.58
N ALA A 729 -15.41 7.36 4.92
CA ALA A 729 -16.38 8.10 5.74
C ALA A 729 -16.26 9.58 5.44
N ARG A 730 -15.01 10.03 5.36
CA ARG A 730 -14.57 11.36 4.94
C ARG A 730 -15.25 11.86 3.65
N GLN A 731 -15.68 10.97 2.72
CA GLN A 731 -16.41 11.33 1.49
C GLN A 731 -17.90 11.69 1.68
N ALA A 732 -18.39 11.67 2.91
CA ALA A 732 -19.81 11.78 3.23
C ALA A 732 -20.06 12.87 4.26
N PHE A 733 -19.50 12.63 5.43
CA PHE A 733 -19.25 13.59 6.46
C PHE A 733 -17.74 13.46 6.68
N PRO A 734 -16.98 14.54 6.70
CA PRO A 734 -15.66 14.43 7.27
C PRO A 734 -15.63 13.73 8.62
N CYS A 735 -14.47 13.28 9.08
CA CYS A 735 -14.27 12.81 10.44
C CYS A 735 -12.80 12.55 10.68
N TRP A 736 -12.46 12.08 11.88
CA TRP A 736 -11.24 11.34 12.11
C TRP A 736 -11.30 9.98 11.40
N ASP A 737 -11.27 9.99 10.07
CA ASP A 737 -11.56 8.85 9.22
C ASP A 737 -10.48 7.74 9.22
N GLU A 738 -10.17 7.27 10.41
CA GLU A 738 -9.26 6.19 10.73
C GLU A 738 -10.00 5.10 11.48
N PRO A 739 -9.52 3.85 11.45
CA PRO A 739 -10.01 2.80 12.32
C PRO A 739 -9.89 3.14 13.81
N LEU A 740 -9.16 4.20 14.17
CA LEU A 740 -8.66 4.35 15.52
C LEU A 740 -9.34 5.36 16.42
N TYR A 741 -10.03 6.32 15.80
CA TYR A 741 -10.73 7.34 16.55
C TYR A 741 -12.10 6.86 16.95
N LYS A 742 -12.04 5.99 17.95
CA LYS A 742 -13.18 5.51 18.69
C LYS A 742 -13.80 6.67 19.45
N ALA A 743 -14.81 7.24 18.81
CA ALA A 743 -15.68 8.28 19.33
C ALA A 743 -17.13 7.80 19.26
N THR A 744 -18.01 8.42 20.03
CA THR A 744 -19.46 8.21 19.85
C THR A 744 -19.94 8.99 18.63
N PHE A 745 -20.97 8.51 17.94
CA PHE A 745 -21.56 9.16 16.76
C PHE A 745 -23.07 9.24 16.89
N LYS A 746 -23.62 10.43 16.65
CA LYS A 746 -25.05 10.69 16.58
C LYS A 746 -25.41 11.21 15.19
N LEU A 747 -26.20 10.46 14.43
CA LEU A 747 -26.70 10.89 13.12
C LEU A 747 -28.02 11.66 13.23
N HIS A 748 -28.21 12.61 12.32
CA HIS A 748 -29.40 13.44 12.15
C HIS A 748 -29.66 13.54 10.64
N ILE A 749 -30.66 12.82 10.13
CA ILE A 749 -30.88 12.69 8.68
C ILE A 749 -32.18 13.39 8.29
N SER A 750 -32.05 14.42 7.47
CA SER A 750 -33.14 15.19 6.87
C SER A 750 -33.33 14.74 5.43
N ARG A 751 -34.56 14.41 5.05
CA ARG A 751 -34.91 13.78 3.77
C ARG A 751 -36.32 14.17 3.29
N PRO A 752 -36.63 14.06 1.99
CA PRO A 752 -38.00 14.19 1.50
C PRO A 752 -38.94 13.14 2.12
N THR A 753 -40.20 13.50 2.36
CA THR A 753 -41.15 12.65 3.12
C THR A 753 -41.55 11.36 2.37
N ASN A 754 -41.44 11.32 1.04
CA ASN A 754 -41.64 10.10 0.24
C ASN A 754 -40.50 9.07 0.40
N TYR A 755 -39.29 9.50 0.81
CA TYR A 755 -38.18 8.60 1.14
C TYR A 755 -38.39 7.97 2.53
N SER A 756 -39.48 7.24 2.71
CA SER A 756 -40.02 6.87 4.03
C SER A 756 -39.18 5.88 4.86
N ALA A 757 -38.14 5.27 4.27
CA ALA A 757 -37.32 4.26 4.93
C ALA A 757 -35.90 4.77 5.20
N THR A 758 -35.52 4.79 6.48
CA THR A 758 -34.18 5.16 6.94
C THR A 758 -33.64 4.14 7.94
N PHE A 759 -32.38 3.75 7.79
CA PHE A 759 -31.66 2.81 8.65
C PHE A 759 -30.24 3.31 8.95
N SER A 760 -29.63 2.85 10.06
CA SER A 760 -28.38 3.37 10.63
C SER A 760 -27.79 2.37 11.64
N ASN A 761 -26.57 2.63 12.14
CA ASN A 761 -25.90 1.92 13.24
C ASN A 761 -26.78 1.71 14.51
N THR A 762 -27.68 2.65 14.77
CA THR A 762 -28.49 2.72 16.00
C THR A 762 -29.96 3.01 15.71
N GLY A 763 -30.80 2.89 16.73
CA GLY A 763 -32.20 3.29 16.65
C GLY A 763 -32.43 4.81 16.63
N VAL A 764 -33.53 5.21 16.01
CA VAL A 764 -34.06 6.59 16.08
C VAL A 764 -34.44 6.94 17.53
N GLU A 765 -34.05 8.12 17.98
CA GLU A 765 -34.38 8.73 19.28
C GLU A 765 -35.62 9.62 19.16
N THR A 766 -35.64 10.53 18.19
CA THR A 766 -36.78 11.42 17.86
C THR A 766 -36.88 11.65 16.36
N PHE A 767 -38.01 12.15 15.89
CA PHE A 767 -38.17 12.65 14.53
C PHE A 767 -39.06 13.90 14.49
N GLU A 768 -38.85 14.74 13.48
CA GLU A 768 -39.55 16.00 13.25
C GLU A 768 -40.05 16.07 11.80
N LEU A 769 -41.15 16.79 11.56
CA LEU A 769 -41.79 16.95 10.25
C LEU A 769 -41.88 18.42 9.87
N PHE A 770 -41.29 18.80 8.74
CA PHE A 770 -41.20 20.17 8.24
C PHE A 770 -41.73 20.23 6.80
N GLU A 771 -43.00 20.62 6.65
CA GLU A 771 -43.74 20.71 5.37
C GLU A 771 -43.66 19.44 4.49
N ASP A 772 -42.65 19.33 3.62
CA ASP A 772 -42.41 18.21 2.71
C ASP A 772 -41.21 17.31 3.12
N ARG A 773 -40.48 17.65 4.19
CA ARG A 773 -39.32 16.91 4.71
C ARG A 773 -39.56 16.27 6.07
N THR A 774 -38.86 15.16 6.32
CA THR A 774 -38.76 14.49 7.62
C THR A 774 -37.31 14.58 8.10
N VAL A 775 -37.11 14.85 9.40
CA VAL A 775 -35.79 14.80 10.05
C VAL A 775 -35.80 13.71 11.12
N GLU A 776 -34.86 12.79 11.07
CA GLU A 776 -34.73 11.66 12.01
C GLU A 776 -33.43 11.79 12.81
N HIS A 777 -33.54 11.84 14.13
CA HIS A 777 -32.43 11.97 15.05
C HIS A 777 -32.12 10.60 15.66
N PHE A 778 -30.94 10.06 15.41
CA PHE A 778 -30.50 8.75 15.89
C PHE A 778 -29.91 8.83 17.30
N LYS A 779 -29.84 7.70 17.99
CA LYS A 779 -29.13 7.59 19.27
C LYS A 779 -27.61 7.53 19.04
N ALA A 780 -26.83 7.95 20.03
CA ALA A 780 -25.37 7.83 20.00
C ALA A 780 -24.91 6.36 19.94
N THR A 781 -23.94 6.06 19.08
CA THR A 781 -23.17 4.80 19.06
C THR A 781 -22.30 4.67 20.32
N PRO A 782 -21.70 3.50 20.62
CA PRO A 782 -20.51 3.46 21.49
C PRO A 782 -19.31 4.15 20.82
N PRO A 783 -18.18 4.31 21.54
CA PRO A 783 -16.88 4.62 20.95
C PRO A 783 -16.52 3.58 19.87
N MET A 784 -16.50 4.02 18.61
CA MET A 784 -16.26 3.16 17.46
C MET A 784 -15.53 3.90 16.35
N SER A 785 -14.99 3.18 15.37
CA SER A 785 -14.30 3.77 14.24
C SER A 785 -15.26 4.48 13.27
N THR A 786 -14.80 5.56 12.66
CA THR A 786 -15.54 6.33 11.63
C THR A 786 -15.96 5.52 10.41
N TYR A 787 -15.11 4.60 9.95
CA TYR A 787 -15.38 3.77 8.78
C TYR A 787 -16.57 2.81 9.00
N LEU A 788 -17.00 2.66 10.26
CA LEU A 788 -18.16 1.86 10.67
C LEU A 788 -19.47 2.66 10.68
N VAL A 789 -19.44 3.98 10.60
CA VAL A 789 -20.66 4.81 10.48
C VAL A 789 -21.38 4.42 9.19
N THR A 790 -22.71 4.30 9.22
CA THR A 790 -23.49 3.92 8.05
C THR A 790 -24.92 4.42 8.11
N PHE A 791 -25.52 4.65 6.94
CA PHE A 791 -26.97 4.78 6.81
C PHE A 791 -27.48 4.33 5.43
N LEU A 792 -28.79 4.11 5.34
CA LEU A 792 -29.50 3.96 4.08
C LEU A 792 -30.80 4.78 4.11
N VAL A 793 -31.09 5.49 3.03
CA VAL A 793 -32.33 6.27 2.82
C VAL A 793 -32.97 5.87 1.49
N SER A 794 -34.26 5.49 1.51
CA SER A 794 -35.00 5.01 0.33
C SER A 794 -36.50 5.28 0.44
N GLU A 795 -37.19 5.32 -0.71
CA GLU A 795 -38.66 5.28 -0.75
C GLU A 795 -39.23 3.93 -0.28
N THR A 796 -38.49 2.84 -0.50
CA THR A 796 -39.08 1.49 -0.67
C THR A 796 -38.27 0.33 -0.10
N PHE A 797 -37.06 0.56 0.44
CA PHE A 797 -36.40 -0.46 1.26
C PHE A 797 -37.22 -0.74 2.53
N LYS A 798 -37.23 -2.00 2.99
CA LYS A 798 -37.94 -2.42 4.20
C LYS A 798 -37.18 -3.54 4.91
N VAL A 799 -37.52 -3.76 6.18
CA VAL A 799 -37.20 -5.02 6.87
C VAL A 799 -38.00 -6.13 6.17
N ILE A 800 -37.31 -7.09 5.56
CA ILE A 800 -37.92 -8.23 4.85
C ILE A 800 -37.98 -9.51 5.69
N ALA A 801 -37.14 -9.60 6.72
CA ALA A 801 -37.14 -10.69 7.71
C ALA A 801 -36.58 -10.16 9.04
N SER A 802 -37.07 -10.65 10.18
CA SER A 802 -36.55 -10.25 11.50
C SER A 802 -36.80 -11.28 12.59
N ASP A 803 -35.84 -11.46 13.50
CA ASP A 803 -35.95 -12.30 14.69
C ASP A 803 -35.88 -11.45 15.97
N SER A 804 -36.66 -11.82 17.00
CA SER A 804 -36.80 -11.07 18.26
C SER A 804 -36.42 -11.87 19.51
N SER A 805 -35.59 -12.91 19.35
CA SER A 805 -34.93 -13.61 20.47
C SER A 805 -33.78 -12.81 21.10
N PHE A 806 -33.20 -11.87 20.35
CA PHE A 806 -32.22 -10.87 20.79
C PHE A 806 -32.90 -9.51 21.04
N ASN A 807 -32.31 -8.68 21.92
CA ASN A 807 -32.79 -7.31 22.16
C ASN A 807 -31.65 -6.27 22.00
N PRO A 808 -31.62 -5.50 20.90
CA PRO A 808 -32.63 -5.37 19.85
C PRO A 808 -32.70 -6.57 18.88
N PRO A 809 -33.81 -6.71 18.13
CA PRO A 809 -33.99 -7.77 17.16
C PRO A 809 -32.94 -7.76 16.06
N ILE A 810 -32.65 -8.94 15.50
CA ILE A 810 -31.84 -9.10 14.28
C ILE A 810 -32.77 -8.87 13.08
N ARG A 811 -32.33 -8.06 12.10
CA ARG A 811 -33.20 -7.65 10.97
C ARG A 811 -32.47 -7.70 9.64
N ILE A 812 -33.09 -8.32 8.64
CA ILE A 812 -32.65 -8.28 7.24
C ILE A 812 -33.43 -7.17 6.53
N ILE A 813 -32.70 -6.21 5.95
CA ILE A 813 -33.21 -5.02 5.26
C ILE A 813 -32.88 -5.15 3.77
N ALA A 814 -33.85 -4.92 2.89
CA ALA A 814 -33.64 -4.98 1.45
C ALA A 814 -34.68 -4.16 0.69
N ARG A 815 -34.50 -4.07 -0.63
CA ARG A 815 -35.50 -3.54 -1.57
C ARG A 815 -36.83 -4.29 -1.48
N SER A 816 -37.96 -3.59 -1.62
CA SER A 816 -39.31 -4.10 -1.33
C SER A 816 -39.62 -5.45 -1.98
N ASN A 817 -39.19 -5.65 -3.22
CA ASN A 817 -39.46 -6.81 -4.06
C ASN A 817 -38.53 -8.02 -3.84
N THR A 818 -37.96 -8.14 -2.64
CA THR A 818 -37.20 -9.32 -2.16
C THR A 818 -37.81 -9.95 -0.89
N GLU A 819 -39.05 -9.60 -0.58
CA GLU A 819 -39.82 -10.17 0.53
C GLU A 819 -39.96 -11.70 0.39
N GLY A 820 -39.66 -12.43 1.47
CA GLY A 820 -39.60 -13.90 1.47
C GLY A 820 -38.28 -14.51 0.96
N LEU A 821 -37.26 -13.71 0.64
CA LEU A 821 -35.91 -14.19 0.26
C LEU A 821 -34.82 -13.89 1.32
N GLY A 822 -35.20 -13.28 2.45
CA GLY A 822 -34.31 -12.93 3.56
C GLY A 822 -34.18 -14.00 4.65
N ASP A 823 -35.03 -15.02 4.65
CA ASP A 823 -35.13 -15.99 5.75
C ASP A 823 -33.83 -16.77 5.98
N HIS A 824 -33.10 -17.11 4.91
CA HIS A 824 -31.80 -17.79 5.01
C HIS A 824 -30.74 -16.89 5.67
N ALA A 825 -30.63 -15.63 5.24
CA ALA A 825 -29.72 -14.67 5.85
C ALA A 825 -30.05 -14.43 7.33
N LEU A 826 -31.34 -14.45 7.71
CA LEU A 826 -31.77 -14.37 9.09
C LEU A 826 -31.36 -15.62 9.90
N GLU A 827 -31.55 -16.83 9.36
CA GLU A 827 -31.10 -18.08 9.98
C GLU A 827 -29.58 -18.05 10.26
N LEU A 828 -28.80 -17.64 9.26
CA LEU A 828 -27.35 -17.46 9.37
C LEU A 828 -27.00 -16.42 10.45
N ALA A 829 -27.59 -15.23 10.41
CA ALA A 829 -27.27 -14.14 11.32
C ALA A 829 -27.65 -14.43 12.79
N VAL A 830 -28.76 -15.12 13.02
CA VAL A 830 -29.21 -15.61 14.33
C VAL A 830 -28.25 -16.68 14.86
N GLY A 831 -27.93 -17.70 14.04
CA GLY A 831 -27.02 -18.78 14.42
C GLY A 831 -25.61 -18.29 14.75
N MET A 832 -25.05 -17.43 13.90
CA MET A 832 -23.73 -16.83 14.08
C MET A 832 -23.67 -15.88 15.28
N THR A 833 -24.65 -14.97 15.46
CA THR A 833 -24.67 -14.08 16.63
C THR A 833 -24.72 -14.89 17.92
N LYS A 834 -25.57 -15.92 17.98
CA LYS A 834 -25.63 -16.82 19.14
C LYS A 834 -24.28 -17.51 19.41
N PHE A 835 -23.63 -18.04 18.37
CA PHE A 835 -22.32 -18.68 18.52
C PHE A 835 -21.29 -17.72 19.10
N PHE A 836 -21.16 -16.50 18.58
CA PHE A 836 -20.18 -15.53 19.08
C PHE A 836 -20.48 -15.03 20.50
N ASP A 837 -21.76 -14.83 20.84
CA ASP A 837 -22.20 -14.50 22.20
C ASP A 837 -21.77 -15.59 23.21
N GLU A 838 -21.99 -16.87 22.89
CA GLU A 838 -21.59 -18.02 23.72
C GLU A 838 -20.06 -18.26 23.70
N TYR A 839 -19.39 -18.07 22.56
CA TYR A 839 -17.97 -18.34 22.38
C TYR A 839 -17.08 -17.28 23.06
N PHE A 840 -17.45 -16.00 23.01
CA PHE A 840 -16.69 -14.92 23.65
C PHE A 840 -17.17 -14.56 25.08
N ASP A 841 -18.21 -15.21 25.62
CA ASP A 841 -18.85 -14.84 26.91
C ASP A 841 -19.38 -13.39 26.95
N MET A 842 -19.52 -12.75 25.78
CA MET A 842 -19.68 -11.30 25.67
C MET A 842 -20.83 -10.96 24.72
N PRO A 843 -22.10 -11.14 25.15
CA PRO A 843 -23.26 -11.06 24.28
C PRO A 843 -23.37 -9.71 23.58
N TYR A 844 -23.73 -9.73 22.29
CA TYR A 844 -23.77 -8.54 21.45
C TYR A 844 -24.65 -7.41 22.03
N GLU A 845 -25.80 -7.77 22.63
CA GLU A 845 -26.70 -6.82 23.31
C GLU A 845 -26.07 -6.13 24.54
N SER A 846 -25.07 -6.76 25.17
CA SER A 846 -24.31 -6.18 26.30
C SER A 846 -23.18 -5.24 25.85
N LEU A 847 -22.86 -5.20 24.55
CA LEU A 847 -21.81 -4.34 24.02
C LEU A 847 -22.22 -2.87 24.11
N HIS A 848 -23.42 -2.48 23.65
CA HIS A 848 -23.95 -1.13 23.86
C HIS A 848 -25.49 -1.06 23.69
N PRO A 849 -26.25 -0.43 24.60
CA PRO A 849 -27.73 -0.46 24.59
C PRO A 849 -28.41 0.30 23.44
N ASN A 850 -27.64 0.98 22.57
CA ASN A 850 -28.16 1.70 21.40
C ASN A 850 -27.83 1.03 20.06
N LEU A 851 -26.89 0.07 20.01
CA LEU A 851 -26.50 -0.61 18.77
C LEU A 851 -27.61 -1.55 18.30
N TYR A 852 -27.84 -1.60 16.98
CA TYR A 852 -28.76 -2.56 16.35
C TYR A 852 -28.03 -3.82 15.87
N ASN A 853 -28.77 -4.81 15.34
CA ASN A 853 -28.19 -6.00 14.70
C ASN A 853 -28.83 -6.15 13.31
N ASP A 854 -28.73 -5.09 12.53
CA ASP A 854 -29.30 -5.01 11.19
C ASP A 854 -28.30 -5.54 10.14
N HIS A 855 -28.83 -6.06 9.05
CA HIS A 855 -28.11 -6.58 7.88
C HIS A 855 -28.79 -6.02 6.63
N VAL A 856 -28.08 -5.30 5.75
CA VAL A 856 -28.69 -4.60 4.61
C VAL A 856 -28.16 -5.12 3.25
N SER A 857 -29.10 -5.48 2.37
CA SER A 857 -28.84 -5.95 1.01
C SER A 857 -28.86 -4.78 0.02
N SER A 858 -27.74 -4.54 -0.65
CA SER A 858 -27.62 -3.54 -1.72
C SER A 858 -27.28 -4.20 -3.06
N PRO A 859 -28.04 -3.92 -4.15
CA PRO A 859 -27.71 -4.40 -5.50
C PRO A 859 -26.29 -4.05 -5.96
N ASP A 860 -25.83 -2.85 -5.60
CA ASP A 860 -24.72 -2.14 -6.25
C ASP A 860 -23.47 -2.00 -5.35
N TRP A 861 -23.31 -2.83 -4.31
CA TRP A 861 -22.24 -2.71 -3.31
C TRP A 861 -20.81 -2.90 -3.88
N ALA A 862 -19.83 -2.18 -3.33
CA ALA A 862 -18.45 -2.14 -3.80
C ALA A 862 -17.61 -3.37 -3.43
N SER A 863 -17.84 -3.93 -2.25
CA SER A 863 -17.21 -5.15 -1.71
C SER A 863 -18.21 -6.32 -1.71
N ALA A 864 -17.83 -7.46 -1.14
CA ALA A 864 -18.77 -8.55 -0.86
C ALA A 864 -19.68 -8.21 0.33
N GLY A 865 -19.08 -7.81 1.45
CA GLY A 865 -19.75 -7.25 2.62
C GLY A 865 -18.96 -6.08 3.24
N THR A 866 -19.50 -5.46 4.30
CA THR A 866 -18.85 -4.43 5.12
C THR A 866 -19.47 -4.43 6.52
N GLU A 867 -18.62 -4.42 7.53
CA GLU A 867 -18.89 -4.76 8.93
C GLU A 867 -19.56 -3.65 9.76
N ASN A 868 -20.15 -2.64 9.11
CA ASN A 868 -20.58 -1.38 9.72
C ASN A 868 -21.42 -1.59 11.00
N TRP A 869 -20.93 -1.09 12.13
CA TRP A 869 -21.34 -1.63 13.44
C TRP A 869 -22.81 -1.31 13.76
N GLY A 870 -23.64 -2.35 13.68
CA GLY A 870 -25.07 -2.30 13.96
C GLY A 870 -25.98 -2.31 12.73
N MET A 871 -25.43 -2.05 11.53
CA MET A 871 -26.08 -2.29 10.24
C MET A 871 -25.06 -2.80 9.21
N VAL A 872 -24.76 -4.09 9.28
CA VAL A 872 -23.80 -4.77 8.39
C VAL A 872 -24.32 -4.76 6.96
N SER A 873 -23.48 -4.42 5.98
CA SER A 873 -23.91 -4.23 4.59
C SER A 873 -23.39 -5.33 3.68
N TYR A 874 -24.22 -5.82 2.76
CA TYR A 874 -23.89 -6.90 1.84
C TYR A 874 -24.27 -6.57 0.40
N ARG A 875 -23.50 -7.10 -0.54
CA ARG A 875 -23.93 -7.18 -1.95
C ARG A 875 -25.07 -8.18 -2.07
N GLU A 876 -26.15 -7.80 -2.74
CA GLU A 876 -27.40 -8.58 -2.81
C GLU A 876 -27.23 -10.07 -3.16
N LEU A 877 -26.31 -10.37 -4.08
CA LEU A 877 -25.91 -11.72 -4.50
C LEU A 877 -25.53 -12.66 -3.33
N TYR A 878 -25.05 -12.12 -2.21
CA TYR A 878 -24.53 -12.87 -1.06
C TYR A 878 -25.43 -12.76 0.18
N MET A 879 -26.67 -12.28 0.04
CA MET A 879 -27.65 -12.28 1.14
C MET A 879 -29.09 -12.59 0.72
N ILE A 880 -29.50 -12.25 -0.50
CA ILE A 880 -30.84 -12.57 -1.02
C ILE A 880 -30.78 -13.90 -1.77
N ILE A 881 -31.26 -14.96 -1.13
CA ILE A 881 -31.10 -16.34 -1.57
C ILE A 881 -32.46 -16.90 -1.97
N ASP A 882 -32.66 -17.21 -3.26
CA ASP A 882 -33.81 -18.00 -3.72
C ASP A 882 -33.37 -19.47 -3.84
N PRO A 883 -33.89 -20.39 -3.01
CA PRO A 883 -33.47 -21.80 -3.02
C PRO A 883 -33.86 -22.57 -4.31
N ARG A 884 -34.47 -21.91 -5.30
CA ARG A 884 -34.74 -22.44 -6.64
C ARG A 884 -33.71 -22.03 -7.69
N GLU A 885 -33.01 -20.91 -7.47
CA GLU A 885 -32.16 -20.25 -8.48
C GLU A 885 -30.71 -20.06 -7.99
N THR A 886 -30.50 -19.80 -6.69
CA THR A 886 -29.17 -19.61 -6.12
C THR A 886 -28.42 -20.94 -6.04
N ILE A 887 -27.20 -20.97 -6.57
CA ILE A 887 -26.34 -22.16 -6.54
C ILE A 887 -25.62 -22.32 -5.19
N MET A 888 -25.43 -23.58 -4.77
CA MET A 888 -24.75 -23.99 -3.53
C MET A 888 -23.43 -23.25 -3.27
N SER A 889 -22.60 -22.98 -4.28
CA SER A 889 -21.33 -22.28 -4.08
C SER A 889 -21.48 -20.81 -3.71
N VAL A 890 -22.60 -20.18 -4.05
CA VAL A 890 -22.97 -18.82 -3.62
C VAL A 890 -23.56 -18.87 -2.21
N GLU A 891 -24.41 -19.85 -1.90
CA GLU A 891 -24.94 -20.10 -0.54
C GLU A 891 -23.83 -20.36 0.49
N HIS A 892 -22.84 -21.21 0.15
CA HIS A 892 -21.69 -21.50 1.01
C HIS A 892 -20.81 -20.24 1.19
N TYR A 893 -20.58 -19.46 0.13
CA TYR A 893 -19.80 -18.23 0.26
C TYR A 893 -20.55 -17.14 1.06
N ALA A 894 -21.86 -16.99 0.86
CA ALA A 894 -22.73 -16.14 1.67
C ALA A 894 -22.70 -16.55 3.15
N THR A 895 -22.72 -17.86 3.43
CA THR A 895 -22.55 -18.40 4.79
C THR A 895 -21.19 -17.99 5.39
N THR A 896 -20.09 -18.16 4.65
CA THR A 896 -18.76 -17.75 5.14
C THR A 896 -18.64 -16.24 5.33
N LEU A 897 -19.25 -15.45 4.44
CA LEU A 897 -19.24 -13.99 4.47
C LEU A 897 -20.08 -13.45 5.64
N ILE A 898 -21.29 -13.94 5.86
CA ILE A 898 -22.13 -13.51 6.98
C ILE A 898 -21.46 -13.86 8.32
N SER A 899 -20.77 -15.00 8.43
CA SER A 899 -19.94 -15.33 9.59
C SER A 899 -18.75 -14.36 9.76
N HIS A 900 -18.04 -14.04 8.68
CA HIS A 900 -16.91 -13.09 8.64
C HIS A 900 -17.32 -11.70 9.14
N GLU A 901 -18.34 -11.09 8.54
CA GLU A 901 -18.84 -9.76 8.92
C GLU A 901 -19.44 -9.74 10.35
N LEU A 902 -19.90 -10.88 10.86
CA LEU A 902 -20.38 -11.00 12.25
C LEU A 902 -19.26 -11.16 13.26
N ALA A 903 -18.17 -11.87 12.92
CA ALA A 903 -16.97 -11.92 13.74
C ALA A 903 -16.35 -10.52 13.93
N HIS A 904 -16.40 -9.67 12.90
CA HIS A 904 -15.92 -8.29 12.96
C HIS A 904 -16.59 -7.43 14.05
N LYS A 905 -17.81 -7.75 14.49
CA LYS A 905 -18.45 -7.07 15.62
C LYS A 905 -17.60 -7.08 16.90
N TRP A 906 -16.80 -8.13 17.07
CA TRP A 906 -15.77 -8.22 18.08
C TRP A 906 -14.41 -7.83 17.47
N PHE A 907 -13.95 -8.56 16.44
CA PHE A 907 -12.64 -8.39 15.78
C PHE A 907 -12.70 -7.41 14.60
N GLY A 908 -12.88 -6.13 14.88
CA GLY A 908 -13.11 -5.08 13.88
C GLY A 908 -13.66 -3.84 14.54
N ASN A 909 -14.74 -4.02 15.30
CA ASN A 909 -15.57 -2.93 15.81
C ASN A 909 -15.36 -2.72 17.32
N LEU A 910 -15.55 -3.77 18.12
CA LEU A 910 -15.29 -3.71 19.56
C LEU A 910 -13.79 -3.52 19.82
N VAL A 911 -12.97 -4.37 19.22
CA VAL A 911 -11.50 -4.27 19.24
C VAL A 911 -10.91 -4.08 17.85
N THR A 912 -9.85 -3.29 17.82
CA THR A 912 -9.13 -2.77 16.65
C THR A 912 -7.79 -2.21 17.23
N CYS A 913 -6.53 -2.74 17.08
CA CYS A 913 -5.22 -2.29 16.42
C CYS A 913 -3.84 -1.43 16.95
N PHE A 914 -3.17 -0.15 16.83
CA PHE A 914 -3.19 1.45 16.52
C PHE A 914 -3.85 2.30 15.31
N TRP A 915 -3.46 2.22 14.01
CA TRP A 915 -4.15 2.62 12.73
C TRP A 915 -4.61 1.48 11.68
N TRP A 916 -4.48 1.49 10.33
CA TRP A 916 -4.97 0.43 9.42
C TRP A 916 -4.32 -0.94 9.55
N SER A 917 -3.22 -1.04 10.30
CA SER A 917 -2.57 -2.31 10.56
C SER A 917 -3.41 -3.47 11.05
N ASN A 918 -4.67 -3.21 11.39
CA ASN A 918 -5.82 -4.09 11.54
C ASN A 918 -6.44 -4.83 10.34
N THR A 919 -5.68 -5.27 9.34
CA THR A 919 -6.16 -6.40 8.50
C THR A 919 -6.12 -7.77 9.27
N TRP A 920 -5.06 -8.61 9.32
CA TRP A 920 -5.06 -9.95 10.00
C TRP A 920 -5.71 -10.18 11.41
N ILE A 921 -5.65 -9.32 12.45
CA ILE A 921 -6.45 -9.60 13.68
C ILE A 921 -7.92 -9.36 13.42
N ASN A 922 -8.30 -8.39 12.58
CA ASN A 922 -9.70 -8.17 12.27
C ASN A 922 -10.12 -9.19 11.20
N GLU A 923 -9.55 -9.06 10.01
CA GLU A 923 -9.84 -9.81 8.79
C GLU A 923 -9.35 -11.25 8.81
N GLY A 924 -8.29 -11.57 9.56
CA GLY A 924 -7.79 -12.94 9.71
C GLY A 924 -8.54 -13.73 10.79
N PHE A 925 -8.96 -13.11 11.90
CA PHE A 925 -9.93 -13.76 12.82
C PHE A 925 -11.31 -13.83 12.17
N ALA A 926 -11.77 -12.78 11.48
CA ALA A 926 -13.02 -12.81 10.74
C ALA A 926 -12.99 -13.87 9.64
N SER A 927 -11.88 -14.04 8.93
CA SER A 927 -11.67 -15.14 7.98
C SER A 927 -11.67 -16.51 8.65
N TYR A 928 -10.99 -16.64 9.80
CA TYR A 928 -10.93 -17.87 10.56
C TYR A 928 -12.33 -18.31 11.02
N PHE A 929 -13.06 -17.44 11.72
CA PHE A 929 -14.44 -17.72 12.13
C PHE A 929 -15.40 -17.80 10.94
N GLY A 930 -15.13 -17.05 9.87
CA GLY A 930 -15.82 -17.11 8.58
C GLY A 930 -15.94 -18.53 8.04
N TYR A 931 -14.95 -19.39 8.29
CA TYR A 931 -15.01 -20.81 7.95
C TYR A 931 -15.32 -21.71 9.16
N ILE A 932 -14.68 -21.48 10.31
CA ILE A 932 -14.74 -22.39 11.47
C ILE A 932 -16.04 -22.22 12.28
N ALA A 933 -16.43 -21.00 12.65
CA ALA A 933 -17.72 -20.77 13.33
C ALA A 933 -18.90 -21.12 12.42
N ALA A 934 -18.76 -20.83 11.13
CA ALA A 934 -19.72 -21.23 10.10
C ALA A 934 -19.88 -22.76 10.00
N HIS A 935 -18.79 -23.53 10.10
CA HIS A 935 -18.87 -24.99 10.19
C HIS A 935 -19.56 -25.44 11.49
N GLU A 936 -19.17 -24.94 12.67
CA GLU A 936 -19.72 -25.39 13.95
C GLU A 936 -21.24 -25.25 14.04
N VAL A 937 -21.81 -24.18 13.49
CA VAL A 937 -23.26 -23.95 13.47
C VAL A 937 -23.94 -24.64 12.28
N PHE A 938 -23.28 -24.73 11.13
CA PHE A 938 -23.83 -25.33 9.90
C PHE A 938 -22.92 -26.44 9.34
N PRO A 939 -22.69 -27.54 10.10
CA PRO A 939 -21.72 -28.58 9.73
C PRO A 939 -22.11 -29.34 8.44
N LYS A 940 -23.37 -29.24 8.03
CA LYS A 940 -23.91 -29.70 6.74
C LYS A 940 -23.22 -29.10 5.49
N TYR A 941 -22.42 -28.05 5.65
CA TYR A 941 -21.72 -27.37 4.54
C TYR A 941 -20.21 -27.67 4.45
N GLU A 942 -19.64 -28.44 5.40
CA GLU A 942 -18.25 -28.95 5.35
C GLU A 942 -17.20 -27.83 5.10
N LEU A 943 -17.42 -26.65 5.72
CA LEU A 943 -16.67 -25.43 5.42
C LEU A 943 -15.21 -25.45 5.94
N ASP A 944 -14.95 -26.11 7.05
CA ASP A 944 -13.61 -26.43 7.57
C ASP A 944 -12.72 -27.14 6.53
N GLU A 945 -13.33 -27.98 5.68
CA GLU A 945 -12.65 -28.66 4.58
C GLU A 945 -12.46 -27.71 3.37
N HIS A 946 -13.46 -26.86 3.08
CA HIS A 946 -13.36 -25.82 2.04
C HIS A 946 -12.19 -24.86 2.28
N PHE A 947 -11.86 -24.57 3.55
CA PHE A 947 -10.73 -23.72 3.95
C PHE A 947 -9.43 -24.11 3.24
N ASN A 948 -9.15 -25.41 3.10
CA ASN A 948 -7.91 -25.88 2.49
C ASN A 948 -7.78 -25.42 1.04
N SER A 949 -8.86 -25.55 0.25
CA SER A 949 -8.87 -25.20 -1.17
C SER A 949 -9.01 -23.70 -1.43
N ARG A 950 -9.65 -22.95 -0.52
CA ARG A 950 -10.01 -21.54 -0.71
C ARG A 950 -9.05 -20.56 -0.04
N TYR A 951 -8.53 -20.94 1.13
CA TYR A 951 -7.72 -20.08 1.97
C TYR A 951 -6.29 -20.59 2.03
N LEU A 952 -6.06 -21.84 2.47
CA LEU A 952 -4.71 -22.35 2.64
C LEU A 952 -3.94 -22.54 1.33
N GLN A 953 -4.51 -23.19 0.30
CA GLN A 953 -3.80 -23.32 -0.98
C GLN A 953 -3.58 -21.96 -1.66
N THR A 954 -4.51 -21.02 -1.48
CA THR A 954 -4.36 -19.64 -1.95
C THR A 954 -3.23 -18.93 -1.21
N SER A 955 -3.17 -18.99 0.13
CA SER A 955 -2.07 -18.41 0.89
C SER A 955 -0.76 -19.10 0.55
N LEU A 956 -0.70 -20.44 0.51
CA LEU A 956 0.49 -21.18 0.08
C LEU A 956 0.92 -20.85 -1.36
N SER A 957 0.05 -20.38 -2.25
CA SER A 957 0.43 -19.93 -3.60
C SER A 957 0.80 -18.45 -3.68
N THR A 958 0.21 -17.60 -2.82
CA THR A 958 0.61 -16.19 -2.66
C THR A 958 1.81 -16.04 -1.73
N ASP A 959 2.22 -17.08 -1.00
CA ASP A 959 3.31 -17.06 -0.02
C ASP A 959 4.54 -17.89 -0.45
N SER A 960 4.41 -18.70 -1.51
CA SER A 960 5.47 -19.55 -2.10
C SER A 960 6.50 -18.79 -2.91
N GLY A 961 7.04 -17.71 -2.38
CA GLY A 961 8.08 -16.98 -3.07
C GLY A 961 8.61 -15.90 -2.17
N GLY A 962 7.94 -14.77 -2.16
CA GLY A 962 8.35 -13.61 -1.43
C GLY A 962 7.13 -12.76 -1.31
N SER A 963 6.49 -13.05 -0.22
CA SER A 963 5.22 -12.58 0.21
C SER A 963 5.44 -11.84 1.48
N GLN A 964 4.49 -11.00 1.81
CA GLN A 964 4.48 -10.33 3.09
C GLN A 964 4.26 -11.38 4.20
N PRO A 965 4.75 -11.21 5.44
CA PRO A 965 4.23 -11.99 6.55
C PRO A 965 2.82 -11.51 6.79
N MET A 966 2.12 -12.15 7.72
CA MET A 966 0.85 -11.57 8.17
C MET A 966 1.05 -10.15 8.66
N ASN A 967 2.27 -9.81 9.12
CA ASN A 967 2.70 -8.58 9.77
C ASN A 967 3.18 -7.38 8.88
N TYR A 968 2.48 -6.89 7.84
CA TYR A 968 3.07 -6.02 6.77
C TYR A 968 2.45 -4.63 6.45
N ASP A 969 2.94 -3.54 7.10
CA ASP A 969 2.65 -2.07 7.16
C ASP A 969 2.02 -1.63 5.87
N VAL A 970 0.78 -1.18 5.86
CA VAL A 970 0.11 -0.66 4.67
C VAL A 970 -0.36 0.74 5.02
N ASN A 971 0.32 1.74 4.51
CA ASN A 971 0.86 1.92 3.19
C ASN A 971 -0.28 2.08 2.11
N THR A 972 -0.30 3.27 1.47
CA THR A 972 -1.02 3.87 0.32
C THR A 972 -2.51 3.78 0.30
N PRO A 973 -3.26 4.67 -0.37
CA PRO A 973 -5.19 4.19 -0.27
C PRO A 973 -5.40 3.08 -1.32
N SER A 974 -4.24 2.60 -1.77
CA SER A 974 -3.83 1.84 -2.93
C SER A 974 -3.26 0.55 -2.38
N GLN A 975 -2.22 0.55 -1.51
CA GLN A 975 -1.79 -0.67 -0.82
C GLN A 975 -2.68 -1.09 0.36
N ILE A 976 -3.46 -0.25 1.09
CA ILE A 976 -4.57 -0.84 1.91
C ILE A 976 -5.51 -1.58 1.00
N THR A 977 -5.95 -0.92 -0.07
CA THR A 977 -6.79 -1.54 -1.08
C THR A 977 -6.10 -2.77 -1.72
N GLY A 978 -4.77 -2.86 -1.68
CA GLY A 978 -3.94 -4.00 -2.11
C GLY A 978 -3.56 -4.98 -0.99
N HIS A 979 -3.98 -4.73 0.25
CA HIS A 979 -3.58 -5.47 1.46
C HIS A 979 -4.75 -5.99 2.27
N PHE A 980 -5.93 -5.42 2.04
CA PHE A 980 -7.15 -6.18 1.95
C PHE A 980 -7.00 -7.24 0.82
N GLY A 981 -6.14 -8.24 1.08
CA GLY A 981 -5.61 -9.22 0.14
C GLY A 981 -5.04 -10.46 0.86
N THR A 982 -4.60 -11.47 0.11
CA THR A 982 -4.47 -12.88 0.54
C THR A 982 -3.73 -13.12 1.86
N ILE A 983 -2.73 -12.31 2.19
CA ILE A 983 -1.91 -12.53 3.39
C ILE A 983 -2.65 -12.17 4.67
N SER A 984 -3.40 -11.07 4.68
CA SER A 984 -4.17 -10.63 5.83
C SER A 984 -5.37 -11.53 6.14
N TYR A 985 -6.09 -11.93 5.10
CA TYR A 985 -7.24 -12.84 5.20
C TYR A 985 -6.76 -14.28 5.37
N SER A 986 -6.08 -14.82 4.36
CA SER A 986 -5.87 -16.25 4.21
C SER A 986 -4.66 -16.80 4.96
N LYS A 987 -3.51 -16.10 4.95
CA LYS A 987 -2.39 -16.49 5.82
C LYS A 987 -2.74 -16.24 7.30
N GLY A 988 -3.36 -15.09 7.59
CA GLY A 988 -3.95 -14.73 8.89
C GLY A 988 -4.76 -15.87 9.52
N ALA A 989 -5.81 -16.32 8.83
CA ALA A 989 -6.66 -17.39 9.30
C ALA A 989 -5.93 -18.76 9.41
N ALA A 990 -4.99 -19.04 8.51
CA ALA A 990 -4.27 -20.32 8.51
C ALA A 990 -3.28 -20.43 9.67
N PHE A 991 -2.63 -19.33 10.05
CA PHE A 991 -1.83 -19.25 11.28
C PHE A 991 -2.69 -19.46 12.53
N LEU A 992 -3.88 -18.86 12.58
CA LEU A 992 -4.79 -19.04 13.71
C LEU A 992 -5.19 -20.52 13.87
N ARG A 993 -5.62 -21.18 12.78
CA ARG A 993 -5.92 -22.61 12.74
C ARG A 993 -4.75 -23.47 13.22
N MET A 994 -3.56 -23.25 12.67
CA MET A 994 -2.34 -23.96 13.07
C MET A 994 -1.96 -23.71 14.54
N THR A 995 -2.24 -22.52 15.08
CA THR A 995 -2.00 -22.18 16.48
C THR A 995 -2.99 -22.87 17.41
N VAL A 996 -4.26 -22.97 17.03
CA VAL A 996 -5.31 -23.72 17.75
C VAL A 996 -4.90 -25.17 17.94
N ASP A 997 -4.34 -25.81 16.90
CA ASP A 997 -3.87 -27.20 16.99
C ASP A 997 -2.66 -27.39 17.93
N ILE A 998 -1.83 -26.36 18.11
CA ILE A 998 -0.70 -26.37 19.05
C ILE A 998 -1.16 -26.15 20.50
N ILE A 999 -1.97 -25.11 20.75
CA ILE A 999 -2.32 -24.68 22.12
C ILE A 999 -3.62 -25.27 22.65
N ASN A 1000 -4.40 -25.96 21.81
CA ASN A 1000 -5.77 -26.46 22.00
C ASN A 1000 -6.90 -25.39 21.88
N PRO A 1001 -8.13 -25.78 21.46
CA PRO A 1001 -9.26 -24.86 21.26
C PRO A 1001 -9.73 -24.10 22.50
N ASP A 1002 -9.73 -24.70 23.68
CA ASP A 1002 -10.22 -24.05 24.92
C ASP A 1002 -9.28 -22.90 25.32
N THR A 1003 -7.97 -23.12 25.20
CA THR A 1003 -6.96 -22.08 25.46
C THR A 1003 -7.00 -21.00 24.37
N PHE A 1004 -7.28 -21.33 23.11
CA PHE A 1004 -7.50 -20.32 22.06
C PHE A 1004 -8.77 -19.49 22.31
N GLN A 1005 -9.86 -20.11 22.74
CA GLN A 1005 -11.09 -19.41 23.15
C GLN A 1005 -10.79 -18.47 24.33
N LYS A 1006 -10.00 -18.92 25.32
CA LYS A 1006 -9.56 -18.08 26.44
C LYS A 1006 -8.71 -16.89 25.96
N THR A 1007 -7.77 -17.08 25.03
CA THR A 1007 -7.02 -15.97 24.40
C THR A 1007 -7.99 -14.94 23.82
N CYS A 1008 -9.00 -15.38 23.05
CA CYS A 1008 -9.99 -14.48 22.48
C CYS A 1008 -10.73 -13.67 23.56
N LYS A 1009 -11.15 -14.30 24.66
CA LYS A 1009 -11.83 -13.62 25.78
C LYS A 1009 -10.92 -12.57 26.44
N ILE A 1010 -9.72 -12.97 26.88
CA ILE A 1010 -8.75 -12.06 27.53
C ILE A 1010 -8.44 -10.85 26.64
N PHE A 1011 -8.25 -11.11 25.34
CA PHE A 1011 -7.95 -10.09 24.34
C PHE A 1011 -9.09 -9.08 24.13
N LEU A 1012 -10.33 -9.55 24.06
CA LEU A 1012 -11.53 -8.72 23.91
C LEU A 1012 -11.89 -7.95 25.19
N GLU A 1013 -11.65 -8.55 26.37
CA GLU A 1013 -11.96 -7.94 27.67
C GLU A 1013 -10.96 -6.83 28.06
N ASN A 1014 -9.65 -7.12 28.00
CA ASN A 1014 -8.60 -6.15 28.37
C ASN A 1014 -8.67 -4.87 27.52
N ASN A 1015 -9.17 -5.01 26.29
CA ASN A 1015 -9.09 -3.99 25.26
C ASN A 1015 -10.49 -3.58 24.73
N ARG A 1016 -11.54 -3.69 25.55
CA ARG A 1016 -12.92 -3.40 25.12
C ARG A 1016 -13.13 -1.92 24.76
N PHE A 1017 -13.62 -1.65 23.55
CA PHE A 1017 -13.60 -0.32 22.91
C PHE A 1017 -12.20 0.31 22.82
N GLN A 1018 -11.18 -0.42 23.28
CA GLN A 1018 -9.83 -0.08 22.96
C GLN A 1018 -9.57 -0.56 21.51
N PRO A 1019 -8.78 0.19 20.78
CA PRO A 1019 -7.38 -0.23 20.63
C PRO A 1019 -6.97 -1.74 21.01
N VAL A 1020 -6.62 -2.71 20.10
CA VAL A 1020 -5.70 -3.93 20.26
C VAL A 1020 -4.45 -4.22 19.31
N ASP A 1021 -3.18 -4.19 19.77
CA ASP A 1021 -1.93 -4.49 18.99
C ASP A 1021 -1.38 -5.96 18.97
N GLN A 1022 -0.27 -6.31 18.25
CA GLN A 1022 0.28 -7.69 18.30
C GLN A 1022 0.78 -8.09 19.66
N TYR A 1023 1.27 -7.13 20.43
CA TYR A 1023 1.73 -7.33 21.79
C TYR A 1023 0.51 -7.51 22.69
N ASP A 1024 -0.59 -6.78 22.48
CA ASP A 1024 -1.86 -7.05 23.17
C ASP A 1024 -2.40 -8.46 22.88
N LEU A 1025 -2.31 -8.92 21.62
CA LEU A 1025 -2.72 -10.28 21.26
C LEU A 1025 -1.73 -11.35 21.77
N TYR A 1026 -0.43 -11.08 21.67
CA TYR A 1026 0.62 -11.95 22.18
C TYR A 1026 0.54 -12.09 23.70
N ASP A 1027 0.28 -11.01 24.43
CA ASP A 1027 0.14 -11.04 25.88
C ASP A 1027 -1.12 -11.80 26.30
N ALA A 1028 -2.22 -11.68 25.54
CA ALA A 1028 -3.40 -12.53 25.72
C ALA A 1028 -3.08 -14.03 25.47
N PHE A 1029 -2.34 -14.36 24.41
CA PHE A 1029 -1.86 -15.73 24.17
C PHE A 1029 -0.95 -16.22 25.31
N ALA A 1030 0.04 -15.42 25.70
CA ALA A 1030 1.02 -15.77 26.72
C ALA A 1030 0.36 -15.96 28.09
N GLN A 1031 -0.64 -15.12 28.44
CA GLN A 1031 -1.45 -15.29 29.64
C GLN A 1031 -2.26 -16.58 29.58
N ALA A 1032 -3.04 -16.81 28.52
CA ALA A 1032 -3.88 -18.01 28.40
C ALA A 1032 -3.04 -19.31 28.46
N ILE A 1033 -1.92 -19.35 27.75
CA ILE A 1033 -0.97 -20.47 27.74
C ILE A 1033 -0.36 -20.71 29.13
N ALA A 1034 0.00 -19.65 29.86
CA ALA A 1034 0.57 -19.76 31.20
C ALA A 1034 -0.47 -20.15 32.27
N GLU A 1035 -1.75 -19.79 32.09
CA GLU A 1035 -2.85 -20.22 32.96
C GLU A 1035 -3.23 -21.68 32.76
N ASP A 1036 -3.23 -22.18 31.52
CA ASP A 1036 -3.69 -23.54 31.17
C ASP A 1036 -2.56 -24.59 31.11
N ASP A 1037 -1.28 -24.19 31.18
CA ASP A 1037 -0.10 -25.08 31.01
C ASP A 1037 -0.16 -25.88 29.68
N SER A 1038 -0.78 -25.30 28.64
CA SER A 1038 -1.19 -26.02 27.43
C SER A 1038 -0.03 -26.63 26.62
N LEU A 1039 1.15 -26.02 26.73
CA LEU A 1039 2.39 -26.42 26.06
C LEU A 1039 3.25 -27.42 26.85
N ARG A 1040 2.76 -27.92 27.99
CA ARG A 1040 3.50 -28.84 28.89
C ARG A 1040 4.11 -30.06 28.18
N GLU A 1041 3.42 -30.63 27.21
CA GLU A 1041 3.85 -31.80 26.44
C GLU A 1041 4.98 -31.46 25.43
N HIS A 1042 5.23 -30.17 25.22
CA HIS A 1042 6.28 -29.62 24.37
C HIS A 1042 7.18 -28.67 25.19
N SER A 1043 7.62 -29.05 26.39
CA SER A 1043 8.38 -28.18 27.31
C SER A 1043 9.75 -27.65 26.81
N GLN A 1044 10.14 -27.95 25.57
CA GLN A 1044 11.32 -27.39 24.89
C GLN A 1044 10.96 -26.46 23.72
N PHE A 1045 9.67 -26.33 23.40
CA PHE A 1045 9.13 -25.41 22.40
C PHE A 1045 8.99 -24.01 22.99
N ASN A 1046 9.42 -23.00 22.23
CA ASN A 1046 9.33 -21.61 22.62
C ASN A 1046 8.18 -20.93 21.86
N PHE A 1047 7.04 -20.72 22.52
CA PHE A 1047 5.89 -20.06 21.90
C PHE A 1047 6.18 -18.61 21.49
N THR A 1048 7.00 -17.88 22.26
CA THR A 1048 7.43 -16.53 21.88
C THR A 1048 8.16 -16.55 20.53
N GLU A 1049 9.02 -17.54 20.31
CA GLU A 1049 9.72 -17.68 19.03
C GLU A 1049 8.79 -18.19 17.92
N TYR A 1050 7.84 -19.09 18.21
CA TYR A 1050 6.80 -19.49 17.24
C TYR A 1050 5.92 -18.31 16.80
N TYR A 1051 5.40 -17.53 17.74
CA TYR A 1051 4.56 -16.37 17.44
C TYR A 1051 5.40 -15.32 16.70
N ARG A 1052 6.60 -14.98 17.21
CA ARG A 1052 7.54 -14.11 16.48
C ARG A 1052 7.74 -14.60 15.06
N VAL A 1053 8.00 -15.90 14.87
CA VAL A 1053 8.28 -16.50 13.56
C VAL A 1053 7.07 -16.47 12.65
N TRP A 1054 5.92 -17.04 13.00
CA TRP A 1054 4.83 -17.13 12.03
C TRP A 1054 4.16 -15.79 11.75
N VAL A 1055 4.12 -14.94 12.77
CA VAL A 1055 3.47 -13.63 12.69
C VAL A 1055 4.38 -12.67 11.91
N ASN A 1056 5.68 -12.60 12.22
CA ASN A 1056 6.63 -11.67 11.60
C ASN A 1056 7.49 -12.26 10.47
N GLU A 1057 7.70 -13.57 10.38
CA GLU A 1057 8.41 -14.21 9.25
C GLU A 1057 7.45 -14.53 8.08
N PRO A 1058 7.82 -14.16 6.85
CA PRO A 1058 7.06 -14.41 5.64
C PRO A 1058 7.33 -15.80 5.06
N GLY A 1059 6.61 -16.17 4.02
CA GLY A 1059 6.75 -17.49 3.43
C GLY A 1059 6.41 -18.60 4.43
N TYR A 1060 6.83 -19.80 4.08
CA TYR A 1060 6.57 -21.01 4.85
C TYR A 1060 7.56 -22.11 4.46
N PRO A 1061 7.71 -23.19 5.25
CA PRO A 1061 8.65 -24.25 4.94
C PRO A 1061 8.09 -25.34 4.00
N ILE A 1062 9.02 -26.02 3.33
CA ILE A 1062 8.84 -27.38 2.86
C ILE A 1062 9.54 -28.31 3.85
N LEU A 1063 8.81 -29.34 4.27
CA LEU A 1063 9.34 -30.44 5.06
C LEU A 1063 9.75 -31.58 4.13
N ASN A 1064 11.05 -31.83 3.98
CA ASN A 1064 11.56 -33.02 3.31
C ASN A 1064 11.63 -34.18 4.32
N VAL A 1065 11.19 -35.37 3.91
CA VAL A 1065 11.05 -36.57 4.74
C VAL A 1065 11.73 -37.76 4.07
N ASP A 1066 12.78 -38.32 4.69
CA ASP A 1066 13.50 -39.53 4.23
C ASP A 1066 13.25 -40.67 5.23
N ILE A 1067 12.70 -41.80 4.77
CA ILE A 1067 12.28 -42.92 5.63
C ILE A 1067 13.07 -44.20 5.35
N ASN A 1068 13.92 -44.58 6.30
CA ASN A 1068 14.52 -45.91 6.30
C ASN A 1068 13.51 -46.94 6.83
N HIS A 1069 12.67 -47.49 5.94
CA HIS A 1069 11.67 -48.50 6.29
C HIS A 1069 12.24 -49.76 6.98
N SER A 1070 13.53 -50.06 6.81
CA SER A 1070 14.19 -51.23 7.42
C SER A 1070 14.60 -51.01 8.89
N SER A 1071 14.85 -49.76 9.31
CA SER A 1071 15.13 -49.40 10.71
C SER A 1071 13.95 -48.71 11.40
N GLY A 1072 13.03 -48.13 10.63
CA GLY A 1072 11.96 -47.26 11.12
C GLY A 1072 12.42 -45.82 11.43
N GLU A 1073 13.66 -45.47 11.08
CA GLU A 1073 14.18 -44.10 11.25
C GLU A 1073 13.56 -43.16 10.20
N ILE A 1074 13.09 -41.99 10.64
CA ILE A 1074 12.58 -40.92 9.77
C ILE A 1074 13.52 -39.72 9.95
N SER A 1075 14.28 -39.39 8.91
CA SER A 1075 15.06 -38.16 8.85
C SER A 1075 14.19 -37.02 8.30
N LEU A 1076 14.08 -35.94 9.08
CA LEU A 1076 13.39 -34.72 8.68
C LEU A 1076 14.41 -33.62 8.42
N SER A 1077 14.22 -32.88 7.33
CA SER A 1077 14.84 -31.57 7.15
C SER A 1077 13.83 -30.58 6.62
N GLN A 1078 13.72 -29.43 7.26
CA GLN A 1078 12.98 -28.29 6.74
C GLN A 1078 13.92 -27.31 6.07
N GLU A 1079 13.42 -26.69 5.02
CA GLU A 1079 13.90 -25.41 4.52
C GLU A 1079 12.69 -24.57 4.15
N ARG A 1080 12.90 -23.31 3.80
CA ARG A 1080 11.81 -22.51 3.26
C ARG A 1080 11.35 -23.07 1.91
N PHE A 1081 10.05 -23.22 1.72
CA PHE A 1081 9.48 -23.43 0.39
C PHE A 1081 9.46 -22.12 -0.39
N PHE A 1082 9.86 -22.22 -1.65
CA PHE A 1082 9.54 -21.28 -2.68
C PHE A 1082 8.98 -22.07 -3.89
N LEU A 1083 8.34 -21.41 -4.87
CA LEU A 1083 7.53 -22.07 -5.90
C LEU A 1083 8.40 -22.68 -6.99
N SER A 1084 9.46 -21.97 -7.38
CA SER A 1084 10.34 -22.32 -8.48
C SER A 1084 11.65 -22.95 -7.96
N PRO A 1085 12.47 -23.58 -8.83
CA PRO A 1085 13.55 -24.47 -8.39
C PRO A 1085 14.84 -23.86 -7.80
N THR A 1086 15.25 -22.65 -8.20
CA THR A 1086 16.61 -22.11 -8.00
C THR A 1086 16.79 -21.11 -6.87
N ALA A 1087 15.81 -20.95 -5.96
CA ALA A 1087 16.03 -20.21 -4.71
C ALA A 1087 17.29 -20.66 -3.96
N SER A 1088 18.01 -19.68 -3.43
CA SER A 1088 18.97 -19.94 -2.35
C SER A 1088 18.22 -20.26 -1.05
N PRO A 1089 18.48 -21.40 -0.38
CA PRO A 1089 17.88 -21.71 0.92
C PRO A 1089 18.16 -20.60 1.93
N THR A 1090 17.11 -20.05 2.55
CA THR A 1090 17.22 -18.81 3.35
C THR A 1090 17.89 -18.98 4.71
N GLY A 1091 18.12 -20.23 5.12
CA GLY A 1091 18.44 -20.60 6.50
C GLY A 1091 17.32 -20.31 7.50
N GLN A 1092 16.10 -19.97 7.05
CA GLN A 1092 14.95 -19.84 7.94
C GLN A 1092 14.54 -21.22 8.46
N VAL A 1093 14.33 -21.28 9.77
CA VAL A 1093 13.84 -22.47 10.46
C VAL A 1093 12.54 -22.07 11.13
N TYR A 1094 11.44 -22.54 10.60
CA TYR A 1094 10.11 -22.27 11.13
C TYR A 1094 9.78 -23.30 12.22
N PRO A 1095 9.34 -22.89 13.42
CA PRO A 1095 8.80 -23.82 14.41
C PRO A 1095 7.49 -24.43 13.87
N ILE A 1096 7.56 -25.63 13.30
CA ILE A 1096 6.42 -26.32 12.67
C ILE A 1096 5.81 -27.40 13.59
N PRO A 1097 4.48 -27.48 13.68
CA PRO A 1097 3.79 -28.58 14.35
C PRO A 1097 3.83 -29.84 13.48
N ILE A 1098 4.65 -30.82 13.86
CA ILE A 1098 4.75 -32.08 13.14
C ILE A 1098 3.64 -33.03 13.58
N THR A 1099 2.86 -33.47 12.60
CA THR A 1099 1.90 -34.57 12.66
C THR A 1099 2.18 -35.55 11.52
N TYR A 1100 2.05 -36.86 11.76
CA TYR A 1100 2.07 -37.88 10.71
C TYR A 1100 1.24 -39.13 11.05
N SER A 1101 0.74 -39.79 10.01
CA SER A 1101 0.04 -41.09 10.07
C SER A 1101 0.72 -42.11 9.16
N THR A 1102 0.58 -43.40 9.49
CA THR A 1102 1.08 -44.52 8.67
C THR A 1102 -0.05 -45.46 8.25
N LYS A 1103 0.22 -46.38 7.31
CA LYS A 1103 -0.78 -47.39 6.90
C LYS A 1103 -1.32 -48.22 8.06
N SER A 1104 -0.51 -48.51 9.07
CA SER A 1104 -0.89 -49.27 10.27
C SER A 1104 -1.41 -48.42 11.44
N ASP A 1105 -1.10 -47.11 11.47
CA ASP A 1105 -1.54 -46.18 12.51
C ASP A 1105 -2.11 -44.89 11.87
N ARG A 1106 -3.41 -44.92 11.56
CA ARG A 1106 -4.12 -43.90 10.75
C ARG A 1106 -4.85 -42.89 11.62
N ARG A 1107 -4.10 -41.92 12.16
CA ARG A 1107 -4.60 -40.92 13.12
C ARG A 1107 -4.71 -39.52 12.50
N PHE A 1108 -5.13 -39.42 11.24
CA PHE A 1108 -5.26 -38.16 10.48
C PHE A 1108 -6.12 -37.08 11.16
N ARG A 1109 -7.00 -37.42 12.11
CA ARG A 1109 -7.83 -36.44 12.86
C ARG A 1109 -7.30 -36.14 14.27
N GLU A 1110 -6.12 -36.65 14.62
CA GLU A 1110 -5.35 -36.17 15.78
C GLU A 1110 -4.45 -35.03 15.33
N LEU A 1111 -4.94 -33.80 15.50
CA LEU A 1111 -4.31 -32.58 14.99
C LEU A 1111 -3.21 -32.02 15.90
N LYS A 1112 -3.23 -32.37 17.20
CA LYS A 1112 -2.22 -31.95 18.16
C LYS A 1112 -0.83 -32.47 17.72
N PRO A 1113 0.20 -31.61 17.62
CA PRO A 1113 1.52 -32.04 17.17
C PRO A 1113 2.12 -33.11 18.08
N ILE A 1114 2.74 -34.12 17.48
CA ILE A 1114 3.53 -35.12 18.21
C ILE A 1114 4.95 -34.62 18.49
N TYR A 1115 5.40 -33.62 17.73
CA TYR A 1115 6.72 -32.99 17.87
C TYR A 1115 6.66 -31.55 17.34
N MET A 1116 7.29 -30.60 18.05
CA MET A 1116 7.50 -29.24 17.55
C MET A 1116 8.91 -29.14 16.99
N MET A 1117 9.05 -29.06 15.67
CA MET A 1117 10.36 -29.01 15.01
C MET A 1117 10.82 -27.55 14.89
N SER A 1118 11.74 -27.15 15.78
CA SER A 1118 12.36 -25.81 15.82
C SER A 1118 13.83 -25.81 15.36
N THR A 1119 14.25 -26.85 14.63
CA THR A 1119 15.60 -27.01 14.07
C THR A 1119 15.51 -27.32 12.57
N GLU A 1120 16.58 -26.99 11.82
CA GLU A 1120 16.73 -27.32 10.39
C GLU A 1120 16.49 -28.82 10.14
N LYS A 1121 17.04 -29.67 11.01
CA LYS A 1121 16.92 -31.14 10.93
C LYS A 1121 16.44 -31.74 12.24
N ALA A 1122 15.70 -32.83 12.14
CA ALA A 1122 15.25 -33.65 13.25
C ALA A 1122 15.23 -35.13 12.84
N VAL A 1123 15.20 -36.04 13.81
CA VAL A 1123 15.04 -37.48 13.57
C VAL A 1123 13.91 -38.00 14.44
N LEU A 1124 12.93 -38.64 13.81
CA LEU A 1124 11.84 -39.34 14.48
C LEU A 1124 11.99 -40.86 14.26
N GLN A 1125 11.30 -41.64 15.08
CA GLN A 1125 11.35 -43.11 15.02
C GLN A 1125 9.92 -43.66 14.94
N LYS A 1126 9.65 -44.43 13.89
CA LYS A 1126 8.47 -45.29 13.74
C LYS A 1126 8.88 -46.77 13.84
N PRO A 1127 7.94 -47.73 13.80
CA PRO A 1127 8.28 -49.15 13.69
C PRO A 1127 9.08 -49.49 12.42
N ALA A 1128 9.86 -50.57 12.47
CA ALA A 1128 10.62 -51.10 11.33
C ALA A 1128 9.70 -51.94 10.41
N ASN A 1129 8.96 -51.25 9.56
CA ASN A 1129 8.04 -51.81 8.56
C ASN A 1129 7.99 -50.94 7.28
N GLU A 1130 7.73 -51.59 6.16
CA GLU A 1130 7.50 -50.94 4.87
C GLU A 1130 6.00 -50.62 4.72
N GLU A 1131 5.67 -49.33 4.72
CA GLU A 1131 4.32 -48.79 4.62
C GLU A 1131 4.39 -47.31 4.28
N TRP A 1132 3.36 -46.76 3.62
CA TRP A 1132 3.26 -45.32 3.41
C TRP A 1132 3.18 -44.56 4.74
N VAL A 1133 3.68 -43.33 4.72
CA VAL A 1133 3.66 -42.37 5.82
C VAL A 1133 3.31 -41.01 5.24
N ILE A 1134 2.37 -40.29 5.85
CA ILE A 1134 1.92 -38.97 5.37
C ILE A 1134 1.91 -37.98 6.53
N PHE A 1135 2.55 -36.83 6.31
CA PHE A 1135 2.71 -35.74 7.27
C PHE A 1135 1.74 -34.57 7.00
N ASN A 1136 1.56 -33.71 8.01
CA ASN A 1136 0.64 -32.57 8.01
C ASN A 1136 -0.83 -33.03 7.91
N HIS A 1137 -1.34 -33.57 9.01
CA HIS A 1137 -2.72 -34.06 9.16
C HIS A 1137 -3.77 -33.04 8.68
N LEU A 1138 -4.68 -33.50 7.81
CA LEU A 1138 -5.69 -32.69 7.13
C LEU A 1138 -5.16 -31.42 6.46
N GLN A 1139 -3.85 -31.32 6.22
CA GLN A 1139 -3.13 -30.11 5.84
C GLN A 1139 -3.44 -28.88 6.73
N HIS A 1140 -3.60 -29.05 8.06
CA HIS A 1140 -3.84 -27.90 8.94
C HIS A 1140 -2.62 -26.97 9.09
N GLY A 1141 -1.41 -27.52 9.02
CA GLY A 1141 -0.18 -26.74 9.09
C GLY A 1141 0.08 -25.95 7.81
N HIS A 1142 0.48 -24.69 7.93
CA HIS A 1142 0.82 -23.83 6.79
C HIS A 1142 2.20 -24.17 6.22
N TYR A 1143 2.39 -25.40 5.74
CA TYR A 1143 3.65 -25.89 5.15
C TYR A 1143 3.43 -27.00 4.12
N ARG A 1144 4.38 -27.14 3.17
CA ARG A 1144 4.39 -28.23 2.18
C ARG A 1144 5.22 -29.42 2.68
N VAL A 1145 5.02 -30.60 2.10
CA VAL A 1145 5.77 -31.81 2.45
C VAL A 1145 6.22 -32.54 1.19
N ASN A 1146 7.49 -32.93 1.17
CA ASN A 1146 8.10 -33.83 0.20
C ASN A 1146 8.59 -35.11 0.90
N TYR A 1147 8.68 -36.21 0.15
CA TYR A 1147 9.07 -37.52 0.64
C TYR A 1147 10.20 -38.12 -0.21
N ASP A 1148 10.86 -39.17 0.27
CA ASP A 1148 11.73 -40.02 -0.53
C ASP A 1148 10.94 -40.82 -1.60
N ASP A 1149 11.64 -41.24 -2.67
CA ASP A 1149 11.07 -42.01 -3.79
C ASP A 1149 10.24 -43.23 -3.34
N ARG A 1150 10.66 -43.94 -2.28
CA ARG A 1150 9.99 -45.17 -1.84
C ARG A 1150 8.74 -44.86 -1.04
N THR A 1151 8.75 -43.81 -0.22
CA THR A 1151 7.55 -43.30 0.43
C THR A 1151 6.56 -42.75 -0.61
N TRP A 1152 7.03 -42.06 -1.65
CA TRP A 1152 6.21 -41.63 -2.79
C TRP A 1152 5.56 -42.81 -3.53
N ASP A 1153 6.32 -43.84 -3.89
CA ASP A 1153 5.82 -45.11 -4.46
C ASP A 1153 4.67 -45.70 -3.63
N LEU A 1154 4.85 -45.79 -2.31
CA LEU A 1154 3.89 -46.42 -1.38
C LEU A 1154 2.62 -45.57 -1.21
N ILE A 1155 2.73 -44.24 -1.29
CA ILE A 1155 1.58 -43.33 -1.33
C ILE A 1155 0.83 -43.50 -2.67
N ALA A 1156 1.55 -43.56 -3.80
CA ALA A 1156 0.94 -43.77 -5.11
C ALA A 1156 0.24 -45.13 -5.23
N GLU A 1157 0.85 -46.21 -4.73
CA GLU A 1157 0.23 -47.54 -4.66
C GLU A 1157 -1.06 -47.51 -3.83
N ALA A 1158 -1.08 -46.79 -2.70
CA ALA A 1158 -2.26 -46.63 -1.87
C ALA A 1158 -3.36 -45.80 -2.55
N LEU A 1159 -3.02 -44.69 -3.21
CA LEU A 1159 -3.98 -43.88 -3.97
C LEU A 1159 -4.61 -44.65 -5.14
N LEU A 1160 -3.88 -45.60 -5.74
CA LEU A 1160 -4.38 -46.44 -6.84
C LEU A 1160 -5.23 -47.64 -6.36
N ASN A 1161 -4.85 -48.30 -5.26
CA ASN A 1161 -5.43 -49.59 -4.84
C ASN A 1161 -6.33 -49.52 -3.61
N GLU A 1162 -6.11 -48.55 -2.71
CA GLU A 1162 -6.82 -48.40 -1.43
C GLU A 1162 -6.98 -46.91 -1.02
N PRO A 1163 -7.49 -46.00 -1.89
CA PRO A 1163 -7.47 -44.55 -1.65
C PRO A 1163 -8.21 -44.12 -0.38
N ASP A 1164 -9.25 -44.84 0.03
CA ASP A 1164 -10.00 -44.58 1.27
C ASP A 1164 -9.20 -44.85 2.56
N THR A 1165 -7.94 -45.28 2.45
CA THR A 1165 -7.03 -45.45 3.58
C THR A 1165 -6.25 -44.19 3.96
N ILE A 1166 -6.27 -43.18 3.08
CA ILE A 1166 -5.71 -41.84 3.29
C ILE A 1166 -6.88 -40.85 3.36
N ASP A 1167 -6.93 -39.97 4.36
CA ASP A 1167 -7.99 -38.95 4.46
C ASP A 1167 -7.99 -38.03 3.21
N HIS A 1168 -9.17 -37.64 2.72
CA HIS A 1168 -9.31 -36.95 1.45
C HIS A 1168 -8.66 -35.56 1.42
N LEU A 1169 -8.54 -34.86 2.56
CA LEU A 1169 -7.77 -33.62 2.62
C LEU A 1169 -6.27 -33.87 2.47
N ASN A 1170 -5.75 -34.96 3.03
CA ASN A 1170 -4.37 -35.39 2.78
C ASN A 1170 -4.18 -35.90 1.33
N ARG A 1171 -5.19 -36.56 0.72
CA ARG A 1171 -5.15 -36.89 -0.72
C ARG A 1171 -5.09 -35.63 -1.58
N ALA A 1172 -5.82 -34.58 -1.22
CA ALA A 1172 -5.80 -33.28 -1.90
C ALA A 1172 -4.42 -32.61 -1.75
N GLN A 1173 -3.89 -32.47 -0.53
CA GLN A 1173 -2.53 -31.99 -0.24
C GLN A 1173 -1.50 -32.68 -1.15
N VAL A 1174 -1.49 -34.02 -1.16
CA VAL A 1174 -0.55 -34.83 -1.92
C VAL A 1174 -0.72 -34.59 -3.43
N SER A 1175 -1.95 -34.59 -3.95
CA SER A 1175 -2.24 -34.39 -5.37
C SER A 1175 -1.90 -32.97 -5.86
N LEU A 1176 -2.18 -31.94 -5.06
CA LEU A 1176 -1.79 -30.56 -5.34
C LEU A 1176 -0.28 -30.37 -5.23
N PHE A 1177 0.37 -30.95 -4.21
CA PHE A 1177 1.82 -30.90 -4.10
C PHE A 1177 2.48 -31.51 -5.33
N LEU A 1178 2.04 -32.70 -5.77
CA LEU A 1178 2.49 -33.31 -7.01
C LEU A 1178 2.31 -32.36 -8.21
N LEU A 1179 1.15 -31.73 -8.40
CA LEU A 1179 0.92 -30.79 -9.50
C LEU A 1179 1.85 -29.56 -9.51
N PHE A 1180 2.30 -29.07 -8.34
CA PHE A 1180 3.32 -28.03 -8.28
C PHE A 1180 4.73 -28.61 -8.47
N TYR A 1181 5.08 -29.68 -7.75
CA TYR A 1181 6.42 -30.28 -7.72
C TYR A 1181 6.80 -30.95 -9.05
N PHE A 1182 5.85 -31.46 -9.84
CA PHE A 1182 6.09 -31.96 -11.21
C PHE A 1182 6.47 -30.86 -12.20
N ASN A 1183 6.05 -29.60 -11.98
CA ASN A 1183 6.41 -28.49 -12.87
C ASN A 1183 7.80 -27.91 -12.55
N TYR A 1184 8.37 -28.19 -11.36
CA TYR A 1184 9.52 -27.45 -10.84
C TYR A 1184 10.65 -28.30 -10.20
N TYR A 1185 10.38 -29.49 -9.63
CA TYR A 1185 11.35 -30.21 -8.78
C TYR A 1185 11.48 -31.73 -9.08
N HIS A 1186 11.37 -32.14 -10.35
CA HIS A 1186 11.91 -33.41 -10.86
C HIS A 1186 11.52 -34.72 -10.16
N LEU A 1187 10.26 -34.88 -9.72
CA LEU A 1187 9.70 -36.23 -9.63
C LEU A 1187 9.70 -36.86 -11.03
N ASN A 1188 10.08 -38.14 -11.11
CA ASN A 1188 10.09 -38.88 -12.38
C ASN A 1188 8.67 -38.95 -12.96
N TYR A 1189 8.51 -38.70 -14.26
CA TYR A 1189 7.21 -38.56 -14.94
C TYR A 1189 6.37 -39.86 -15.02
N ARG A 1190 6.78 -40.94 -14.36
CA ARG A 1190 6.22 -42.30 -14.50
C ARG A 1190 5.42 -42.76 -13.29
#